data_AF-A0A2E8I5W9-F1
#
_entry.id   AF-A0A2E8I5W9-F1
#
_cell.length_a   1.000
_cell.length_b   1.000
_cell.length_c   1.000
_cell.angle_alpha   90.00
_cell.angle_beta   90.00
_cell.angle_gamma   90.00
#
_symmetry.space_group_name_H-M   'P 1'
#
loop_
_entity.id
_entity.type
_entity.pdbx_description
1 polymer ?
#
loop_
_entity_poly.entity_id
_entity_poly.type
_entity_poly.pdbx_seq_one_letter_code
_entity_poly.pdbx_strand_id
1 'polypeptide(L)'
;MTDIANRVPGVLRSLSKAQFEANREHNRGIFASSGYIEPGRHWDNTDYVMGEGLFTFSSSVYDSLYMGRSTFQTGGGGVSESDYPIFNIDGIVVHLRGTNHDTSYHESYDEVKYDTNRILLPPAPMATPELSTTTTKDYQQGDHVVVGNNIYVCIHPDGSTAGSSLTNTTLFETRDMVSREDLVGMEVFLVELKQGKVNVVYPYGNVQNGEKDWNGFDLQNDLMHEDYSKFGSWQESWPVDQFTHEGVDVTRVNGPGFGVRWSDLTAEERNVWMADPDNNIYEEDGRYYQWQYRIRSVPSLGQQWKWSTVEDAYTATFISAADYDVGGVLQFQGYSLYTTQYRLTGGRRVLTPRNSYSEKAPGIWSLNSFSSAGMSEGACYFLPIAKVTRLNQGGYHPVYNPLGTATFRKQTENSDNPWYIDGVYLPESIADCFKIATGPQEEGIYPNSGTHVSGKSGHPLQYVHDIIRADMVDDLRLPAIGAGIDVEDLAYDYVFGKVRGWEPLKLMNVFKSTIETVDSNAQITLLDAPDNEFRTGCWLYNVTKDLLQPGIRYDNSNSYWSIDKSIDPQTILGQWGSSGNVNHFITDGWEVNDEVIVISFKESDVSMQRHITTDVIATPQKLLDLLLSYGVTTVPCMDWIPSIPDNTSKEYKGRRKIERTSSSLLITDNLGENWLTSTSYLGRYIGFSNSSMHVVPENQIQLLQYRSSASVVKRASLFNGSTRRLPFANAAISGIWATTSADIKKGGLVNYSLTGQVPVGDGSDPLRYRRERIGLLHTRDGYVLDGTWTQDLAHAELDSLDPSNGVKFHVSLGHQTKNNLIYPQLTFKQLYYETGDKPVTIIDLSTPQTVNLEIGEHFKLINNRNSFIEGLVLATRQTITNQTWGEASFDLHRVNYDDGNIYREDGSFVGQFELAPITRHGDDGEFEGHSTSNVAFDKDLNGNTVAYGVVLGTKPIGFLPKTYRR
;
A
#
# COMPACT_ATOMS: atom_id res chain seq x y z
N MET A 1 -50.20 -29.69 -31.77
CA MET A 1 -50.94 -28.47 -31.39
C MET A 1 -50.66 -28.23 -29.93
N THR A 2 -49.50 -27.66 -29.72
CA THR A 2 -48.84 -27.40 -28.44
C THR A 2 -49.24 -26.01 -27.94
N ASP A 3 -49.29 -25.91 -26.62
CA ASP A 3 -49.21 -24.67 -25.86
C ASP A 3 -50.51 -23.88 -25.62
N ILE A 4 -51.35 -24.46 -24.77
CA ILE A 4 -52.44 -23.78 -24.05
C ILE A 4 -51.89 -22.85 -22.94
N ALA A 5 -50.59 -22.86 -22.61
CA ALA A 5 -49.98 -22.03 -21.56
C ALA A 5 -49.76 -20.56 -21.99
N ASN A 6 -50.03 -20.21 -23.26
CA ASN A 6 -49.99 -18.83 -23.78
C ASN A 6 -51.28 -18.02 -23.60
N ARG A 7 -52.31 -18.51 -22.89
CA ARG A 7 -53.65 -17.86 -22.88
C ARG A 7 -54.21 -17.43 -21.52
N VAL A 8 -53.42 -17.44 -20.43
CA VAL A 8 -53.87 -16.88 -19.15
C VAL A 8 -53.12 -15.57 -18.85
N PRO A 9 -53.77 -14.39 -18.95
CA PRO A 9 -53.23 -13.15 -18.43
C PRO A 9 -53.31 -13.19 -16.90
N GLY A 10 -52.17 -13.31 -16.22
CA GLY A 10 -52.09 -13.31 -14.76
C GLY A 10 -50.94 -14.13 -14.16
N VAL A 11 -50.26 -14.97 -14.95
CA VAL A 11 -49.06 -15.69 -14.48
C VAL A 11 -47.83 -14.87 -14.88
N LEU A 12 -47.20 -14.22 -13.91
CA LEU A 12 -45.83 -13.70 -14.05
C LEU A 12 -44.95 -14.89 -14.46
N ARG A 13 -44.44 -14.86 -15.69
CA ARG A 13 -43.63 -15.96 -16.22
C ARG A 13 -42.24 -15.90 -15.62
N SER A 14 -41.75 -17.05 -15.19
CA SER A 14 -40.35 -17.26 -14.86
C SER A 14 -39.46 -16.81 -16.02
N LEU A 15 -38.33 -16.19 -15.70
CA LEU A 15 -37.35 -15.82 -16.71
C LEU A 15 -36.80 -17.10 -17.36
N SER A 16 -36.96 -17.24 -18.67
CA SER A 16 -36.37 -18.38 -19.39
C SER A 16 -34.84 -18.23 -19.45
N LYS A 17 -34.10 -19.34 -19.54
CA LYS A 17 -32.64 -19.30 -19.76
C LYS A 17 -32.21 -18.41 -20.91
N ALA A 18 -32.94 -18.42 -22.02
CA ALA A 18 -32.63 -17.59 -23.18
C ALA A 18 -32.74 -16.08 -22.86
N GLN A 19 -33.73 -15.68 -22.08
CA GLN A 19 -33.86 -14.30 -21.60
C GLN A 19 -32.77 -13.95 -20.59
N PHE A 20 -32.43 -14.87 -19.69
CA PHE A 20 -31.35 -14.68 -18.71
C PHE A 20 -30.02 -14.40 -19.41
N GLU A 21 -29.63 -15.26 -20.35
CA GLU A 21 -28.38 -15.10 -21.10
C GLU A 21 -28.40 -13.88 -22.02
N ALA A 22 -29.56 -13.48 -22.55
CA ALA A 22 -29.68 -12.23 -23.31
C ALA A 22 -29.44 -10.98 -22.43
N ASN A 23 -29.99 -10.95 -21.21
CA ASN A 23 -29.72 -9.88 -20.25
C ASN A 23 -28.24 -9.84 -19.86
N ARG A 24 -27.66 -11.03 -19.66
CA ARG A 24 -26.26 -11.18 -19.31
C ARG A 24 -25.32 -10.68 -20.42
N GLU A 25 -25.63 -10.99 -21.67
CA GLU A 25 -24.88 -10.48 -22.83
C GLU A 25 -25.07 -8.97 -23.03
N HIS A 26 -26.27 -8.45 -22.77
CA HIS A 26 -26.52 -7.01 -22.75
C HIS A 26 -25.66 -6.30 -21.71
N ASN A 27 -25.61 -6.82 -20.48
CA ASN A 27 -24.77 -6.30 -19.39
C ASN A 27 -23.29 -6.39 -19.74
N ARG A 28 -22.84 -7.50 -20.34
CA ARG A 28 -21.49 -7.60 -20.89
C ARG A 28 -21.25 -6.52 -21.91
N GLY A 29 -22.21 -6.17 -22.77
CA GLY A 29 -22.15 -5.07 -23.73
C GLY A 29 -21.93 -3.68 -23.10
N ILE A 30 -22.49 -3.44 -21.91
CA ILE A 30 -22.40 -2.16 -21.19
C ILE A 30 -21.10 -2.06 -20.38
N PHE A 31 -20.82 -3.06 -19.52
CA PHE A 31 -19.75 -2.98 -18.53
C PHE A 31 -18.38 -3.32 -19.12
N ALA A 32 -17.34 -2.62 -18.65
CA ALA A 32 -15.96 -2.84 -19.05
C ALA A 32 -15.37 -4.11 -18.42
N SER A 33 -15.84 -4.48 -17.23
CA SER A 33 -15.39 -5.61 -16.42
C SER A 33 -16.44 -6.06 -15.41
N SER A 34 -16.18 -7.18 -14.73
CA SER A 34 -16.79 -7.47 -13.43
C SER A 34 -16.28 -6.46 -12.39
N GLY A 35 -17.12 -6.10 -11.42
CA GLY A 35 -16.87 -5.03 -10.47
C GLY A 35 -18.14 -4.49 -9.84
N TYR A 36 -18.06 -3.42 -9.06
CA TYR A 36 -19.27 -2.77 -8.53
C TYR A 36 -19.96 -1.94 -9.61
N ILE A 37 -21.28 -2.04 -9.67
CA ILE A 37 -22.17 -1.09 -10.34
C ILE A 37 -22.40 0.05 -9.37
N GLU A 38 -22.89 -0.28 -8.17
CA GLU A 38 -23.00 0.62 -7.03
C GLU A 38 -22.17 0.06 -5.87
N PRO A 39 -21.26 0.85 -5.28
CA PRO A 39 -20.46 0.39 -4.16
C PRO A 39 -21.25 0.28 -2.84
N GLY A 40 -22.44 0.88 -2.77
CA GLY A 40 -23.28 0.98 -1.58
C GLY A 40 -22.92 2.20 -0.71
N ARG A 41 -23.88 2.73 0.06
CA ARG A 41 -23.62 3.75 1.08
C ARG A 41 -23.04 3.14 2.36
N HIS A 42 -22.58 3.99 3.28
CA HIS A 42 -21.93 3.58 4.52
C HIS A 42 -22.33 4.45 5.71
N TRP A 43 -21.90 4.07 6.92
CA TRP A 43 -22.09 4.89 8.12
C TRP A 43 -21.17 6.13 8.07
N ASP A 44 -21.70 7.34 8.30
CA ASP A 44 -20.94 8.61 8.22
C ASP A 44 -19.97 8.78 9.40
N ASN A 45 -18.82 8.11 9.30
CA ASN A 45 -17.63 8.45 10.07
C ASN A 45 -16.39 8.15 9.24
N THR A 46 -15.77 9.20 8.70
CA THR A 46 -14.64 9.11 7.76
C THR A 46 -13.45 8.31 8.27
N ASP A 47 -13.27 8.18 9.59
CA ASP A 47 -12.12 7.44 10.16
C ASP A 47 -12.25 5.92 10.04
N TYR A 48 -13.45 5.41 9.76
CA TYR A 48 -13.70 3.97 9.59
C TYR A 48 -14.01 3.56 8.17
N VAL A 49 -14.03 4.50 7.22
CA VAL A 49 -14.40 4.24 5.83
C VAL A 49 -13.14 4.00 5.01
N MET A 50 -13.11 2.88 4.28
CA MET A 50 -11.97 2.50 3.46
C MET A 50 -12.14 2.84 1.98
N GLY A 51 -13.40 2.89 1.58
CA GLY A 51 -13.89 3.22 0.26
C GLY A 51 -15.41 3.32 0.37
N GLU A 52 -16.04 3.89 -0.65
CA GLU A 52 -17.49 4.03 -0.68
C GLU A 52 -18.16 2.68 -0.35
N GLY A 53 -19.01 2.64 0.67
CA GLY A 53 -19.77 1.44 1.04
C GLY A 53 -19.01 0.36 1.80
N LEU A 54 -17.73 0.55 2.13
CA LEU A 54 -16.89 -0.40 2.89
C LEU A 54 -16.28 0.26 4.12
N PHE A 55 -16.55 -0.29 5.31
CA PHE A 55 -16.14 0.30 6.58
C PHE A 55 -15.97 -0.72 7.73
N THR A 56 -15.51 -0.25 8.88
CA THR A 56 -15.35 -1.03 10.13
C THR A 56 -15.94 -0.28 11.33
N PHE A 57 -15.95 -0.91 12.50
CA PHE A 57 -16.26 -0.24 13.77
C PHE A 57 -15.08 -0.38 14.73
N SER A 58 -14.79 0.64 15.54
CA SER A 58 -13.66 0.59 16.48
C SER A 58 -14.04 0.31 17.93
N SER A 59 -15.31 0.08 18.26
CA SER A 59 -15.75 0.08 19.66
C SER A 59 -16.82 -0.95 20.03
N SER A 60 -17.25 -1.81 19.11
CA SER A 60 -18.38 -2.72 19.38
C SER A 60 -18.32 -4.07 18.66
N VAL A 61 -17.49 -4.22 17.63
CA VAL A 61 -17.48 -5.45 16.83
C VAL A 61 -16.07 -5.86 16.46
N TYR A 62 -15.74 -7.10 16.81
CA TYR A 62 -14.42 -7.70 16.66
C TYR A 62 -14.30 -8.49 15.36
N ASP A 63 -13.10 -8.53 14.79
CA ASP A 63 -12.74 -9.35 13.63
C ASP A 63 -13.76 -9.29 12.49
N SER A 64 -14.26 -8.10 12.16
CA SER A 64 -15.34 -7.93 11.17
C SER A 64 -15.13 -6.73 10.24
N LEU A 65 -15.56 -6.87 8.99
CA LEU A 65 -15.76 -5.79 8.02
C LEU A 65 -17.25 -5.59 7.71
N TYR A 66 -17.62 -4.41 7.23
CA TYR A 66 -19.00 -4.07 6.88
C TYR A 66 -19.11 -3.52 5.46
N MET A 67 -20.19 -3.93 4.77
CA MET A 67 -20.58 -3.34 3.49
C MET A 67 -22.06 -2.97 3.44
N GLY A 68 -22.35 -1.78 2.91
CA GLY A 68 -23.70 -1.22 2.89
C GLY A 68 -24.13 -0.66 4.24
N ARG A 69 -25.25 0.06 4.28
CA ARG A 69 -25.77 0.70 5.50
C ARG A 69 -27.25 0.43 5.71
N SER A 70 -27.73 0.69 6.92
CA SER A 70 -29.16 0.74 7.22
C SER A 70 -29.73 2.14 6.93
N THR A 71 -30.92 2.20 6.36
CA THR A 71 -31.66 3.44 6.02
C THR A 71 -31.97 4.34 7.23
N PHE A 72 -31.97 3.81 8.45
CA PHE A 72 -32.28 4.54 9.69
C PHE A 72 -31.07 5.18 10.39
N GLN A 73 -29.86 4.94 9.88
CA GLN A 73 -28.68 5.60 10.42
C GLN A 73 -28.76 7.09 10.02
N THR A 74 -29.16 7.95 10.96
CA THR A 74 -29.46 9.39 10.77
C THR A 74 -28.24 10.26 10.44
N GLY A 75 -27.11 9.65 10.07
CA GLY A 75 -25.92 10.28 9.51
C GLY A 75 -25.40 9.36 8.41
N GLY A 76 -26.08 9.34 7.26
CA GLY A 76 -25.69 8.52 6.12
C GLY A 76 -24.52 9.12 5.37
N GLY A 77 -23.41 8.38 5.30
CA GLY A 77 -22.23 8.75 4.53
C GLY A 77 -22.27 8.08 3.16
N GLY A 78 -21.64 8.72 2.18
CA GLY A 78 -21.50 8.17 0.84
C GLY A 78 -22.43 8.76 -0.21
N VAL A 79 -21.95 8.70 -1.45
CA VAL A 79 -22.57 9.25 -2.66
C VAL A 79 -23.20 8.18 -3.56
N SER A 80 -23.08 6.90 -3.22
CA SER A 80 -23.72 5.80 -3.98
C SER A 80 -25.24 5.98 -4.05
N GLU A 81 -25.84 5.53 -5.16
CA GLU A 81 -27.28 5.59 -5.38
C GLU A 81 -28.05 4.51 -4.59
N SER A 82 -27.37 3.46 -4.11
CA SER A 82 -27.95 2.37 -3.30
C SER A 82 -27.37 2.31 -1.89
N ASP A 83 -28.17 1.84 -0.92
CA ASP A 83 -27.71 1.65 0.45
C ASP A 83 -26.86 0.38 0.63
N TYR A 84 -26.94 -0.56 -0.31
CA TYR A 84 -26.18 -1.81 -0.34
C TYR A 84 -25.37 -1.92 -1.64
N PRO A 85 -24.28 -2.72 -1.67
CA PRO A 85 -23.50 -2.90 -2.88
C PRO A 85 -24.23 -3.72 -3.95
N ILE A 86 -24.07 -3.31 -5.22
CA ILE A 86 -24.56 -4.02 -6.41
C ILE A 86 -23.36 -4.32 -7.30
N PHE A 87 -23.16 -5.58 -7.70
CA PHE A 87 -22.01 -6.01 -8.50
C PHE A 87 -22.44 -6.57 -9.86
N ASN A 88 -21.61 -6.32 -10.88
CA ASN A 88 -21.62 -7.06 -12.14
C ASN A 88 -20.58 -8.19 -12.06
N ILE A 89 -21.01 -9.42 -12.30
CA ILE A 89 -20.21 -10.65 -12.25
C ILE A 89 -20.39 -11.38 -13.57
N ASP A 90 -19.54 -11.07 -14.55
CA ASP A 90 -19.64 -11.63 -15.90
C ASP A 90 -21.05 -11.52 -16.51
N GLY A 91 -21.67 -10.33 -16.36
CA GLY A 91 -23.01 -10.00 -16.82
C GLY A 91 -24.13 -10.31 -15.82
N ILE A 92 -23.85 -11.04 -14.74
CA ILE A 92 -24.81 -11.35 -13.67
C ILE A 92 -24.83 -10.17 -12.70
N VAL A 93 -26.02 -9.65 -12.37
CA VAL A 93 -26.17 -8.56 -11.41
C VAL A 93 -26.45 -9.17 -10.04
N VAL A 94 -25.54 -8.95 -9.10
CA VAL A 94 -25.62 -9.50 -7.73
C VAL A 94 -25.90 -8.37 -6.74
N HIS A 95 -26.98 -8.49 -6.00
CA HIS A 95 -27.38 -7.56 -4.95
C HIS A 95 -26.90 -8.12 -3.61
N LEU A 96 -25.84 -7.53 -3.04
CA LEU A 96 -25.23 -8.03 -1.81
C LEU A 96 -26.01 -7.52 -0.60
N ARG A 97 -26.86 -8.38 -0.03
CA ARG A 97 -27.84 -7.98 1.00
C ARG A 97 -27.98 -9.00 2.12
N GLY A 98 -28.05 -8.54 3.36
CA GLY A 98 -28.37 -9.35 4.54
C GLY A 98 -27.32 -10.40 4.94
N THR A 99 -26.06 -10.30 4.48
CA THR A 99 -25.02 -11.27 4.86
C THR A 99 -24.70 -11.16 6.36
N ASN A 100 -24.93 -12.26 7.08
CA ASN A 100 -24.68 -12.39 8.53
C ASN A 100 -25.23 -11.21 9.35
N HIS A 101 -26.42 -10.73 8.97
CA HIS A 101 -27.10 -9.63 9.65
C HIS A 101 -27.69 -10.09 11.00
N ASP A 102 -27.65 -9.22 12.01
CA ASP A 102 -28.26 -9.51 13.30
C ASP A 102 -29.59 -8.77 13.48
N THR A 103 -30.70 -9.51 13.33
CA THR A 103 -32.06 -9.04 13.56
C THR A 103 -32.44 -8.78 15.03
N SER A 104 -31.60 -9.14 16.01
CA SER A 104 -31.92 -9.04 17.45
C SER A 104 -32.11 -7.60 17.94
N TYR A 105 -31.48 -6.62 17.29
CA TYR A 105 -31.54 -5.20 17.66
C TYR A 105 -32.65 -4.42 16.96
N HIS A 106 -33.38 -5.03 16.01
CA HIS A 106 -34.24 -4.31 15.05
C HIS A 106 -35.67 -4.86 14.93
N GLU A 107 -36.25 -5.44 15.99
CA GLU A 107 -37.62 -6.00 16.00
C GLU A 107 -38.76 -5.00 15.68
N SER A 108 -38.47 -3.70 15.55
CA SER A 108 -39.48 -2.64 15.33
C SER A 108 -39.53 -2.07 13.91
N TYR A 109 -38.71 -2.54 12.96
CA TYR A 109 -38.60 -1.93 11.63
C TYR A 109 -38.58 -2.94 10.47
N ASP A 110 -39.74 -3.18 9.85
CA ASP A 110 -39.91 -4.15 8.75
C ASP A 110 -39.21 -3.75 7.42
N GLU A 111 -38.90 -2.47 7.20
CA GLU A 111 -38.31 -1.98 5.94
C GLU A 111 -36.76 -2.09 5.87
N VAL A 112 -36.10 -2.59 6.93
CA VAL A 112 -34.65 -2.36 7.19
C VAL A 112 -33.79 -3.62 7.05
N LYS A 113 -34.44 -4.77 6.84
CA LYS A 113 -33.90 -6.10 7.08
C LYS A 113 -32.71 -6.52 6.18
N TYR A 114 -32.34 -5.78 5.12
CA TYR A 114 -31.46 -6.36 4.09
C TYR A 114 -30.24 -5.55 3.64
N ASP A 115 -30.01 -4.33 4.15
CA ASP A 115 -29.05 -3.43 3.46
C ASP A 115 -27.62 -3.44 4.02
N THR A 116 -27.40 -4.04 5.19
CA THR A 116 -26.07 -4.13 5.83
C THR A 116 -25.53 -5.55 5.82
N ASN A 117 -24.26 -5.70 5.44
CA ASN A 117 -23.57 -6.98 5.35
C ASN A 117 -22.38 -7.00 6.31
N ARG A 118 -22.38 -7.95 7.25
CA ARG A 118 -21.27 -8.18 8.18
C ARG A 118 -20.40 -9.34 7.69
N ILE A 119 -19.11 -9.10 7.54
CA ILE A 119 -18.15 -10.10 7.06
C ILE A 119 -17.23 -10.46 8.21
N LEU A 120 -17.23 -11.73 8.62
CA LEU A 120 -16.36 -12.22 9.67
C LEU A 120 -14.96 -12.50 9.12
N LEU A 121 -13.94 -12.23 9.93
CA LEU A 121 -12.54 -12.50 9.64
C LEU A 121 -11.99 -13.57 10.59
N PRO A 122 -10.96 -14.33 10.16
CA PRO A 122 -10.27 -15.28 11.02
C PRO A 122 -9.72 -14.62 12.30
N PRO A 123 -9.53 -15.36 13.40
CA PRO A 123 -8.84 -14.82 14.57
C PRO A 123 -7.42 -14.35 14.23
N ALA A 124 -6.92 -13.28 14.85
CA ALA A 124 -5.55 -12.79 14.60
C ALA A 124 -4.49 -13.89 14.73
N PRO A 125 -3.37 -13.86 13.97
CA PRO A 125 -2.32 -14.86 14.07
C PRO A 125 -1.71 -14.95 15.48
N MET A 126 -1.44 -16.17 15.90
CA MET A 126 -0.70 -16.53 17.12
C MET A 126 0.34 -17.58 16.72
N ALA A 127 1.58 -17.42 17.17
CA ALA A 127 2.61 -18.43 16.97
C ALA A 127 2.66 -19.41 18.14
N THR A 128 3.03 -20.65 17.86
CA THR A 128 3.37 -21.62 18.91
C THR A 128 4.89 -21.64 19.12
N PRO A 129 5.39 -21.38 20.33
CA PRO A 129 6.80 -21.55 20.65
C PRO A 129 7.18 -23.02 20.77
N GLU A 130 8.31 -23.39 20.15
CA GLU A 130 8.96 -24.70 20.26
C GLU A 130 10.39 -24.53 20.78
N LEU A 131 10.89 -25.52 21.52
CA LEU A 131 12.24 -25.48 22.11
C LEU A 131 13.35 -25.85 21.10
N SER A 132 12.99 -26.46 19.99
CA SER A 132 13.91 -26.91 18.95
C SER A 132 13.23 -26.90 17.59
N THR A 133 13.99 -27.13 16.52
CA THR A 133 13.44 -27.25 15.16
C THR A 133 12.66 -28.54 14.91
N THR A 134 12.41 -29.36 15.94
CA THR A 134 11.56 -30.55 15.86
C THR A 134 10.23 -30.25 16.55
N THR A 135 9.13 -30.38 15.80
CA THR A 135 7.76 -30.14 16.27
C THR A 135 7.35 -31.10 17.38
N THR A 136 6.68 -30.61 18.41
CA THR A 136 6.15 -31.41 19.54
C THR A 136 4.69 -31.80 19.37
N LYS A 137 3.98 -31.17 18.43
CA LYS A 137 2.58 -31.42 18.10
C LYS A 137 2.34 -31.35 16.59
N ASP A 138 1.12 -31.69 16.20
CA ASP A 138 0.65 -31.51 14.83
C ASP A 138 0.39 -30.01 14.58
N TYR A 139 0.68 -29.57 13.36
CA TYR A 139 0.44 -28.20 12.91
C TYR A 139 -0.43 -28.19 11.66
N GLN A 140 -1.42 -27.32 11.64
CA GLN A 140 -2.29 -27.11 10.48
C GLN A 140 -1.67 -26.11 9.51
N GLN A 141 -2.14 -26.13 8.27
CA GLN A 141 -1.72 -25.16 7.26
C GLN A 141 -2.01 -23.72 7.74
N GLY A 142 -1.00 -22.85 7.69
CA GLY A 142 -1.06 -21.46 8.14
C GLY A 142 -0.63 -21.24 9.61
N ASP A 143 -0.43 -22.32 10.37
CA ASP A 143 0.07 -22.21 11.74
C ASP A 143 1.49 -21.64 11.78
N HIS A 144 1.70 -20.65 12.65
CA HIS A 144 3.00 -20.07 12.89
C HIS A 144 3.70 -20.82 14.03
N VAL A 145 5.00 -21.08 13.85
CA VAL A 145 5.85 -21.75 14.83
C VAL A 145 7.11 -20.91 15.04
N VAL A 146 7.53 -20.71 16.27
CA VAL A 146 8.71 -19.89 16.60
C VAL A 146 9.72 -20.67 17.43
N VAL A 147 11.00 -20.54 17.09
CA VAL A 147 12.14 -21.15 17.81
C VAL A 147 13.23 -20.11 17.95
N GLY A 148 13.44 -19.61 19.18
CA GLY A 148 14.30 -18.46 19.43
C GLY A 148 13.85 -17.25 18.60
N ASN A 149 14.72 -16.75 17.71
CA ASN A 149 14.43 -15.63 16.81
C ASN A 149 13.98 -16.07 15.40
N ASN A 150 13.77 -17.36 15.15
CA ASN A 150 13.32 -17.85 13.85
C ASN A 150 11.81 -18.08 13.84
N ILE A 151 11.16 -17.66 12.76
CA ILE A 151 9.72 -17.80 12.55
C ILE A 151 9.50 -18.72 11.35
N TYR A 152 8.65 -19.73 11.54
CA TYR A 152 8.25 -20.70 10.53
C TYR A 152 6.73 -20.68 10.37
N VAL A 153 6.24 -21.03 9.19
CA VAL A 153 4.81 -21.24 8.92
C VAL A 153 4.60 -22.57 8.24
N CYS A 154 3.63 -23.37 8.71
CA CYS A 154 3.26 -24.62 8.06
C CYS A 154 2.54 -24.32 6.74
N ILE A 155 3.12 -24.73 5.61
CA ILE A 155 2.59 -24.43 4.26
C ILE A 155 1.83 -25.59 3.64
N HIS A 156 2.00 -26.81 4.16
CA HIS A 156 1.43 -28.01 3.55
C HIS A 156 -0.08 -28.13 3.84
N PRO A 157 -0.95 -28.44 2.85
CA PRO A 157 -2.40 -28.51 3.04
C PRO A 157 -2.89 -29.54 4.06
N ASP A 158 -2.20 -30.67 4.16
CA ASP A 158 -2.52 -31.70 5.17
C ASP A 158 -1.88 -31.38 6.54
N GLY A 159 -1.19 -30.24 6.66
CA GLY A 159 -0.42 -29.87 7.84
C GLY A 159 0.88 -30.68 7.99
N SER A 160 1.37 -30.74 9.22
CA SER A 160 2.51 -31.56 9.63
C SER A 160 2.16 -32.36 10.88
N THR A 161 2.83 -33.49 11.09
CA THR A 161 2.68 -34.31 12.31
C THR A 161 3.81 -34.03 13.29
N ALA A 162 3.57 -34.27 14.58
CA ALA A 162 4.60 -34.22 15.62
C ALA A 162 5.87 -35.02 15.23
N GLY A 163 7.04 -34.46 15.54
CA GLY A 163 8.34 -35.00 15.14
C GLY A 163 8.84 -34.54 13.76
N SER A 164 8.04 -33.76 13.01
CA SER A 164 8.47 -33.13 11.76
C SER A 164 9.53 -32.04 12.02
N SER A 165 10.48 -31.89 11.09
CA SER A 165 11.48 -30.81 11.13
C SER A 165 10.92 -29.51 10.55
N LEU A 166 11.08 -28.39 11.27
CA LEU A 166 10.75 -27.03 10.80
C LEU A 166 11.65 -26.57 9.65
N THR A 167 12.79 -27.23 9.43
CA THR A 167 13.66 -26.99 8.27
C THR A 167 13.23 -27.77 7.02
N ASN A 168 12.20 -28.61 7.12
CA ASN A 168 11.65 -29.29 5.96
C ASN A 168 10.84 -28.30 5.10
N THR A 169 11.44 -27.86 4.01
CA THR A 169 10.85 -26.88 3.08
C THR A 169 9.61 -27.37 2.33
N THR A 170 9.27 -28.67 2.40
CA THR A 170 7.98 -29.16 1.88
C THR A 170 6.83 -28.97 2.85
N LEU A 171 7.13 -28.73 4.13
CA LEU A 171 6.15 -28.58 5.21
C LEU A 171 6.12 -27.16 5.77
N PHE A 172 7.27 -26.47 5.80
CA PHE A 172 7.43 -25.17 6.45
C PHE A 172 8.21 -24.17 5.59
N GLU A 173 7.88 -22.88 5.72
CA GLU A 173 8.64 -21.75 5.18
C GLU A 173 9.01 -20.78 6.31
N THR A 174 10.14 -20.07 6.16
CA THR A 174 10.54 -19.00 7.09
C THR A 174 9.81 -17.69 6.82
N ARG A 175 9.54 -16.90 7.86
CA ARG A 175 8.92 -15.57 7.75
C ARG A 175 9.71 -14.51 8.50
N ASP A 176 9.56 -13.27 8.04
CA ASP A 176 10.18 -12.08 8.67
C ASP A 176 9.44 -11.63 9.95
N MET A 177 8.15 -11.96 10.08
CA MET A 177 7.31 -11.57 11.21
C MET A 177 6.10 -12.49 11.36
N VAL A 178 5.52 -12.54 12.56
CA VAL A 178 4.22 -13.19 12.80
C VAL A 178 3.11 -12.19 12.43
N SER A 179 2.64 -12.29 11.19
CA SER A 179 1.56 -11.50 10.61
C SER A 179 1.07 -12.19 9.33
N ARG A 180 -0.08 -11.75 8.80
CA ARG A 180 -0.61 -12.23 7.53
C ARG A 180 -1.63 -11.26 6.95
N GLU A 181 -1.97 -11.45 5.68
CA GLU A 181 -3.14 -10.82 5.04
C GLU A 181 -4.30 -11.83 4.96
N ASP A 182 -5.48 -11.45 5.43
CA ASP A 182 -6.71 -12.18 5.18
C ASP A 182 -7.37 -11.65 3.89
N LEU A 183 -7.75 -12.52 2.97
CA LEU A 183 -8.45 -12.15 1.74
C LEU A 183 -9.95 -12.29 1.90
N VAL A 184 -10.67 -11.23 1.58
CA VAL A 184 -12.12 -11.23 1.45
C VAL A 184 -12.51 -11.21 -0.01
N GLY A 185 -13.42 -12.11 -0.42
CA GLY A 185 -13.96 -12.12 -1.78
C GLY A 185 -15.32 -12.78 -1.87
N MET A 186 -16.01 -12.54 -2.97
CA MET A 186 -17.34 -13.06 -3.26
C MET A 186 -17.25 -14.18 -4.28
N GLU A 187 -17.72 -15.36 -3.90
CA GLU A 187 -17.91 -16.49 -4.80
C GLU A 187 -19.34 -16.46 -5.34
N VAL A 188 -19.51 -16.58 -6.66
CA VAL A 188 -20.82 -16.60 -7.34
C VAL A 188 -20.91 -17.86 -8.19
N PHE A 189 -21.91 -18.69 -7.96
CA PHE A 189 -22.02 -20.01 -8.56
C PHE A 189 -23.46 -20.40 -8.87
N LEU A 190 -23.62 -21.23 -9.89
CA LEU A 190 -24.92 -21.70 -10.35
C LEU A 190 -25.30 -23.01 -9.65
N VAL A 191 -26.55 -23.11 -9.19
CA VAL A 191 -27.12 -24.36 -8.67
C VAL A 191 -28.45 -24.68 -9.34
N GLU A 192 -28.72 -25.98 -9.51
CA GLU A 192 -30.07 -26.47 -9.80
C GLU A 192 -30.82 -26.67 -8.48
N LEU A 193 -31.99 -26.05 -8.35
CA LEU A 193 -32.85 -26.18 -7.17
C LEU A 193 -33.62 -27.51 -7.23
N LYS A 194 -33.09 -28.54 -6.56
CA LYS A 194 -33.72 -29.87 -6.52
C LYS A 194 -33.42 -30.68 -5.26
N GLN A 195 -34.35 -31.58 -4.94
CA GLN A 195 -34.17 -32.59 -3.92
C GLN A 195 -32.96 -33.50 -4.21
N GLY A 196 -32.16 -33.81 -3.19
CA GLY A 196 -30.97 -34.66 -3.29
C GLY A 196 -29.68 -33.95 -3.76
N LYS A 197 -29.74 -32.65 -4.09
CA LYS A 197 -28.58 -31.77 -4.26
C LYS A 197 -28.75 -30.51 -3.42
N VAL A 198 -28.77 -29.32 -4.04
CA VAL A 198 -29.12 -28.06 -3.38
C VAL A 198 -30.62 -27.87 -3.54
N ASN A 199 -31.38 -28.05 -2.46
CA ASN A 199 -32.85 -27.94 -2.46
C ASN A 199 -33.33 -26.68 -1.74
N VAL A 200 -32.47 -25.68 -1.57
CA VAL A 200 -32.77 -24.49 -0.78
C VAL A 200 -32.61 -23.26 -1.65
N VAL A 201 -33.66 -22.44 -1.68
CA VAL A 201 -33.66 -21.12 -2.30
C VAL A 201 -33.37 -20.08 -1.23
N TYR A 202 -32.52 -19.11 -1.58
CA TYR A 202 -32.13 -18.01 -0.70
C TYR A 202 -32.55 -16.67 -1.29
N PRO A 203 -32.99 -15.69 -0.47
CA PRO A 203 -33.21 -14.31 -0.92
C PRO A 203 -31.96 -13.76 -1.62
N TYR A 204 -32.14 -13.18 -2.80
CA TYR A 204 -31.07 -12.60 -3.63
C TYR A 204 -29.94 -13.58 -4.02
N GLY A 205 -30.11 -14.88 -3.74
CA GLY A 205 -29.05 -15.89 -3.86
C GLY A 205 -28.04 -15.90 -2.70
N ASN A 206 -28.27 -15.17 -1.61
CA ASN A 206 -27.35 -15.10 -0.47
C ASN A 206 -27.41 -16.34 0.42
N VAL A 207 -26.45 -17.26 0.28
CA VAL A 207 -26.42 -18.46 1.14
C VAL A 207 -26.06 -18.16 2.60
N GLN A 208 -25.62 -16.92 2.88
CA GLN A 208 -25.28 -16.42 4.22
C GLN A 208 -26.31 -15.41 4.74
N ASN A 209 -27.54 -15.48 4.22
CA ASN A 209 -28.63 -14.62 4.64
C ASN A 209 -28.90 -14.76 6.14
N GLY A 210 -28.83 -13.65 6.87
CA GLY A 210 -29.10 -13.58 8.32
C GLY A 210 -30.56 -13.30 8.68
N GLU A 211 -31.40 -12.98 7.69
CA GLU A 211 -32.80 -12.61 7.90
C GLU A 211 -33.73 -13.80 8.06
N LYS A 212 -34.76 -13.64 8.89
CA LYS A 212 -35.71 -14.72 9.24
C LYS A 212 -36.95 -14.76 8.37
N ASP A 213 -37.23 -13.71 7.62
CA ASP A 213 -38.42 -13.60 6.77
C ASP A 213 -38.09 -12.86 5.48
N TRP A 214 -38.57 -13.33 4.32
CA TRP A 214 -38.45 -12.63 3.05
C TRP A 214 -39.80 -12.61 2.34
N ASN A 215 -40.30 -11.42 1.98
CA ASN A 215 -41.53 -11.24 1.19
C ASN A 215 -42.73 -12.07 1.70
N GLY A 216 -42.88 -12.14 3.03
CA GLY A 216 -43.95 -12.90 3.70
C GLY A 216 -43.69 -14.40 3.90
N PHE A 217 -42.51 -14.90 3.54
CA PHE A 217 -42.07 -16.28 3.79
C PHE A 217 -41.19 -16.35 5.04
N ASP A 218 -41.52 -17.25 5.96
CA ASP A 218 -40.63 -17.62 7.06
C ASP A 218 -39.44 -18.46 6.54
N LEU A 219 -38.24 -18.07 6.93
CA LEU A 219 -36.98 -18.69 6.51
C LEU A 219 -36.42 -19.59 7.63
N GLN A 220 -35.74 -20.65 7.24
CA GLN A 220 -35.15 -21.66 8.14
C GLN A 220 -33.65 -21.78 7.91
N ASN A 221 -32.89 -22.00 8.99
CA ASN A 221 -31.42 -22.09 8.97
C ASN A 221 -30.87 -23.50 9.22
N ASP A 222 -31.72 -24.54 9.24
CA ASP A 222 -31.34 -25.94 9.41
C ASP A 222 -31.47 -26.76 8.11
N LEU A 223 -31.59 -26.06 6.97
CA LEU A 223 -31.89 -26.67 5.68
C LEU A 223 -30.66 -27.16 4.91
N MET A 224 -29.47 -26.63 5.21
CA MET A 224 -28.20 -26.96 4.57
C MET A 224 -27.12 -27.26 5.61
N HIS A 225 -26.05 -27.93 5.18
CA HIS A 225 -24.85 -28.12 5.99
C HIS A 225 -24.21 -26.76 6.35
N GLU A 226 -23.70 -26.61 7.57
CA GLU A 226 -23.08 -25.37 8.08
C GLU A 226 -21.96 -24.84 7.18
N ASP A 227 -21.08 -25.73 6.71
CA ASP A 227 -19.99 -25.38 5.78
C ASP A 227 -20.45 -24.76 4.45
N TYR A 228 -21.74 -24.89 4.10
CA TYR A 228 -22.25 -24.24 2.89
C TYR A 228 -22.23 -22.72 3.00
N SER A 229 -22.38 -22.21 4.24
CA SER A 229 -22.54 -20.79 4.56
C SER A 229 -21.36 -20.21 5.37
N LYS A 230 -20.37 -21.02 5.75
CA LYS A 230 -19.18 -20.53 6.47
C LYS A 230 -18.36 -19.56 5.60
N PHE A 231 -17.79 -18.53 6.23
CA PHE A 231 -16.81 -17.62 5.61
C PHE A 231 -15.48 -18.34 5.34
N GLY A 232 -15.10 -19.29 6.19
CA GLY A 232 -13.90 -20.11 6.07
C GLY A 232 -13.87 -21.25 7.09
N SER A 233 -12.91 -22.17 6.96
CA SER A 233 -12.77 -23.33 7.86
C SER A 233 -12.35 -22.93 9.29
N TRP A 234 -11.76 -21.75 9.47
CA TRP A 234 -11.40 -21.20 10.78
C TRP A 234 -12.63 -20.83 11.64
N GLN A 235 -13.84 -20.78 11.07
CA GLN A 235 -15.03 -20.33 11.80
C GLN A 235 -15.44 -21.31 12.92
N GLU A 236 -15.00 -22.56 12.86
CA GLU A 236 -15.21 -23.56 13.93
C GLU A 236 -14.43 -23.25 15.21
N SER A 237 -13.32 -22.51 15.12
CA SER A 237 -12.48 -22.12 16.25
C SER A 237 -12.81 -20.73 16.78
N TRP A 238 -13.90 -20.12 16.33
CA TRP A 238 -14.32 -18.80 16.81
C TRP A 238 -14.77 -18.90 18.28
N PRO A 239 -14.11 -18.19 19.22
CA PRO A 239 -14.48 -18.27 20.64
C PRO A 239 -15.86 -17.66 20.83
N VAL A 240 -16.85 -18.51 21.14
CA VAL A 240 -18.23 -18.08 21.36
C VAL A 240 -18.37 -17.35 22.71
N ASP A 241 -17.47 -17.61 23.66
CA ASP A 241 -17.49 -17.13 25.04
C ASP A 241 -16.87 -15.73 25.22
N GLN A 242 -15.79 -15.41 24.51
CA GLN A 242 -15.04 -14.15 24.68
C GLN A 242 -15.75 -12.90 24.13
N PHE A 243 -16.86 -13.06 23.39
CA PHE A 243 -17.54 -11.98 22.68
C PHE A 243 -19.04 -11.84 23.03
N THR A 244 -19.47 -12.42 24.15
CA THR A 244 -20.80 -12.20 24.72
C THR A 244 -20.92 -10.80 25.32
N HIS A 245 -21.18 -9.80 24.48
CA HIS A 245 -21.86 -8.58 24.94
C HIS A 245 -23.36 -8.86 25.09
N GLU A 246 -24.01 -8.20 26.05
CA GLU A 246 -25.47 -8.27 26.20
C GLU A 246 -26.17 -8.03 24.85
N GLY A 247 -27.01 -8.98 24.43
CA GLY A 247 -27.86 -8.87 23.24
C GLY A 247 -27.34 -9.48 21.94
N VAL A 248 -26.12 -10.02 21.87
CA VAL A 248 -25.63 -10.70 20.64
C VAL A 248 -26.01 -12.18 20.65
N ASP A 249 -26.81 -12.61 19.67
CA ASP A 249 -27.20 -14.01 19.50
C ASP A 249 -26.06 -14.84 18.89
N VAL A 250 -25.22 -15.37 19.77
CA VAL A 250 -24.06 -16.23 19.46
C VAL A 250 -24.40 -17.52 18.70
N THR A 251 -25.67 -17.95 18.67
CA THR A 251 -26.07 -19.12 17.87
C THR A 251 -26.01 -18.88 16.36
N ARG A 252 -25.94 -17.61 15.93
CA ARG A 252 -25.90 -17.22 14.51
C ARG A 252 -24.52 -17.18 13.90
N VAL A 253 -23.50 -16.92 14.72
CA VAL A 253 -22.13 -16.72 14.25
C VAL A 253 -21.56 -17.97 13.58
N ASN A 254 -22.11 -19.16 13.88
CA ASN A 254 -21.69 -20.44 13.32
C ASN A 254 -22.80 -21.21 12.58
N GLY A 255 -23.99 -20.61 12.38
CA GLY A 255 -25.15 -21.28 11.78
C GLY A 255 -25.20 -21.18 10.24
N PRO A 256 -25.90 -22.09 9.55
CA PRO A 256 -26.21 -21.94 8.12
C PRO A 256 -27.06 -20.68 7.86
N GLY A 257 -27.05 -20.17 6.62
CA GLY A 257 -27.94 -19.07 6.25
C GLY A 257 -29.40 -19.48 6.21
N PHE A 258 -30.28 -18.49 6.34
CA PHE A 258 -31.74 -18.66 6.34
C PHE A 258 -32.30 -18.71 4.91
N GLY A 259 -33.02 -19.77 4.56
CA GLY A 259 -33.68 -19.95 3.26
C GLY A 259 -34.96 -20.80 3.35
N VAL A 260 -35.50 -21.23 2.20
CA VAL A 260 -36.68 -22.12 2.13
C VAL A 260 -36.39 -23.32 1.25
N ARG A 261 -36.94 -24.49 1.59
CA ARG A 261 -36.86 -25.68 0.74
C ARG A 261 -37.67 -25.45 -0.53
N TRP A 262 -37.00 -25.48 -1.69
CA TRP A 262 -37.64 -25.26 -2.99
C TRP A 262 -38.74 -26.30 -3.29
N SER A 263 -38.55 -27.54 -2.83
CA SER A 263 -39.53 -28.62 -2.98
C SER A 263 -40.83 -28.41 -2.22
N ASP A 264 -40.80 -27.57 -1.18
CA ASP A 264 -41.92 -27.40 -0.25
C ASP A 264 -42.84 -26.26 -0.69
N LEU A 265 -42.35 -25.41 -1.61
CA LEU A 265 -43.08 -24.29 -2.18
C LEU A 265 -44.13 -24.75 -3.20
N THR A 266 -45.32 -24.15 -3.13
CA THR A 266 -46.36 -24.31 -4.15
C THR A 266 -45.93 -23.71 -5.49
N ALA A 267 -46.72 -23.92 -6.56
CA ALA A 267 -46.43 -23.28 -7.85
C ALA A 267 -46.58 -21.76 -7.76
N GLU A 268 -47.57 -21.29 -7.00
CA GLU A 268 -47.86 -19.88 -6.78
C GLU A 268 -46.74 -19.20 -5.98
N GLU A 269 -46.25 -19.86 -4.92
CA GLU A 269 -45.15 -19.35 -4.11
C GLU A 269 -43.85 -19.28 -4.90
N ARG A 270 -43.55 -20.30 -5.73
CA ARG A 270 -42.39 -20.26 -6.64
C ARG A 270 -42.47 -19.07 -7.60
N ASN A 271 -43.66 -18.71 -8.07
CA ASN A 271 -43.82 -17.52 -8.93
C ASN A 271 -43.46 -16.22 -8.21
N VAL A 272 -43.69 -16.12 -6.90
CA VAL A 272 -43.27 -14.94 -6.11
C VAL A 272 -41.75 -14.81 -6.08
N TRP A 273 -41.05 -15.92 -5.85
CA TRP A 273 -39.58 -15.97 -5.89
C TRP A 273 -39.01 -15.60 -7.27
N MET A 274 -39.64 -16.08 -8.34
CA MET A 274 -39.19 -15.85 -9.71
C MET A 274 -39.60 -14.49 -10.29
N ALA A 275 -40.60 -13.83 -9.70
CA ALA A 275 -41.05 -12.51 -10.13
C ALA A 275 -40.05 -11.40 -9.75
N ASP A 276 -39.26 -11.62 -8.71
CA ASP A 276 -38.17 -10.73 -8.33
C ASP A 276 -36.90 -11.08 -9.11
N PRO A 277 -36.45 -10.22 -10.04
CA PRO A 277 -35.23 -10.47 -10.82
C PRO A 277 -33.96 -10.51 -9.95
N ASP A 278 -33.95 -9.89 -8.77
CA ASP A 278 -32.78 -9.83 -7.90
C ASP A 278 -32.46 -11.20 -7.28
N ASN A 279 -33.45 -12.10 -7.22
CA ASN A 279 -33.25 -13.49 -6.81
C ASN A 279 -32.43 -14.32 -7.81
N ASN A 280 -32.20 -13.80 -9.02
CA ASN A 280 -31.42 -14.43 -10.09
C ASN A 280 -31.83 -15.89 -10.39
N ILE A 281 -33.13 -16.13 -10.48
CA ILE A 281 -33.71 -17.44 -10.80
C ILE A 281 -34.13 -17.50 -12.26
N TYR A 282 -33.80 -18.59 -12.95
CA TYR A 282 -34.31 -18.88 -14.29
C TYR A 282 -34.79 -20.33 -14.42
N GLU A 283 -35.59 -20.57 -15.45
CA GLU A 283 -36.14 -21.87 -15.80
C GLU A 283 -35.58 -22.39 -17.14
N GLU A 284 -35.28 -23.69 -17.19
CA GLU A 284 -34.88 -24.44 -18.38
C GLU A 284 -35.48 -25.86 -18.33
N ASP A 285 -36.33 -26.20 -19.30
CA ASP A 285 -36.92 -27.54 -19.46
C ASP A 285 -37.60 -28.11 -18.20
N GLY A 286 -38.33 -27.25 -17.46
CA GLY A 286 -39.01 -27.58 -16.21
C GLY A 286 -38.11 -27.65 -14.99
N ARG A 287 -36.83 -27.29 -15.12
CA ARG A 287 -35.84 -27.23 -14.04
C ARG A 287 -35.56 -25.77 -13.68
N TYR A 288 -35.36 -25.53 -12.40
CA TYR A 288 -35.13 -24.21 -11.85
C TYR A 288 -33.70 -24.07 -11.39
N TYR A 289 -33.08 -22.96 -11.73
CA TYR A 289 -31.70 -22.66 -11.41
C TYR A 289 -31.63 -21.31 -10.72
N GLN A 290 -30.79 -21.22 -9.69
CA GLN A 290 -30.48 -19.96 -9.01
C GLN A 290 -28.98 -19.69 -9.09
N TRP A 291 -28.61 -18.46 -9.43
CA TRP A 291 -27.26 -17.98 -9.12
C TRP A 291 -27.19 -17.60 -7.66
N GLN A 292 -26.37 -18.34 -6.93
CA GLN A 292 -26.12 -18.12 -5.51
C GLN A 292 -24.76 -17.49 -5.32
N TYR A 293 -24.58 -16.81 -4.18
CA TYR A 293 -23.31 -16.22 -3.80
C TYR A 293 -23.01 -16.44 -2.32
N ARG A 294 -21.71 -16.34 -2.00
CA ARG A 294 -21.22 -16.23 -0.62
C ARG A 294 -19.98 -15.37 -0.54
N ILE A 295 -19.76 -14.78 0.62
CA ILE A 295 -18.52 -14.13 0.99
C ILE A 295 -17.59 -15.14 1.65
N ARG A 296 -16.33 -15.13 1.22
CA ARG A 296 -15.24 -15.93 1.75
C ARG A 296 -14.24 -15.00 2.42
N SER A 297 -13.73 -15.43 3.57
CA SER A 297 -12.61 -14.79 4.25
C SER A 297 -11.55 -15.85 4.53
N VAL A 298 -10.37 -15.70 3.92
CA VAL A 298 -9.34 -16.75 3.87
C VAL A 298 -8.01 -16.17 4.36
N PRO A 299 -7.43 -16.70 5.46
CA PRO A 299 -6.15 -16.24 5.97
C PRO A 299 -5.02 -16.72 5.07
N SER A 300 -4.08 -15.87 4.69
CA SER A 300 -2.89 -16.31 3.96
C SER A 300 -1.94 -17.15 4.83
N LEU A 301 -0.89 -17.69 4.20
CA LEU A 301 0.14 -18.51 4.85
C LEU A 301 1.29 -17.68 5.42
N GLY A 302 0.96 -16.62 6.18
CA GLY A 302 1.93 -15.76 6.88
C GLY A 302 2.58 -14.66 6.03
N GLN A 303 1.93 -14.25 4.94
CA GLN A 303 2.45 -13.25 3.99
C GLN A 303 1.32 -12.53 3.23
N GLN A 304 1.65 -11.66 2.27
CA GLN A 304 0.66 -11.07 1.37
C GLN A 304 0.06 -12.08 0.39
N TRP A 305 -1.17 -11.81 -0.06
CA TRP A 305 -1.79 -12.58 -1.15
C TRP A 305 -1.24 -12.14 -2.51
N LYS A 306 -0.44 -13.01 -3.15
CA LYS A 306 0.06 -12.80 -4.52
C LYS A 306 -1.00 -13.16 -5.54
N TRP A 307 -1.04 -12.41 -6.64
CA TRP A 307 -2.02 -12.63 -7.71
C TRP A 307 -3.46 -12.60 -7.22
N SER A 308 -3.76 -11.78 -6.21
CA SER A 308 -5.12 -11.63 -5.70
C SER A 308 -5.93 -10.61 -6.49
N THR A 309 -5.24 -9.76 -7.25
CA THR A 309 -5.82 -8.67 -8.02
C THR A 309 -5.59 -8.86 -9.52
N VAL A 310 -6.32 -8.08 -10.32
CA VAL A 310 -6.13 -7.99 -11.78
C VAL A 310 -4.85 -7.27 -12.19
N GLU A 311 -4.22 -6.57 -11.26
CA GLU A 311 -2.93 -5.92 -11.45
C GLU A 311 -1.80 -6.96 -11.52
N ASP A 312 -1.81 -7.89 -10.58
CA ASP A 312 -0.73 -8.87 -10.39
C ASP A 312 -0.76 -9.99 -11.44
N ALA A 313 -1.92 -10.29 -11.99
CA ALA A 313 -2.16 -11.52 -12.75
C ALA A 313 -1.63 -11.46 -14.20
N TYR A 314 -0.50 -12.14 -14.43
CA TYR A 314 0.00 -12.46 -15.75
C TYR A 314 -0.06 -13.99 -15.95
N THR A 315 -1.16 -14.50 -16.52
CA THR A 315 -1.33 -15.94 -16.82
C THR A 315 -1.13 -16.90 -15.62
N ALA A 316 -1.32 -16.41 -14.39
CA ALA A 316 -0.93 -17.08 -13.16
C ALA A 316 -2.14 -17.53 -12.30
N THR A 317 -1.92 -18.59 -11.53
CA THR A 317 -2.86 -19.14 -10.55
C THR A 317 -2.87 -18.27 -9.29
N PHE A 318 -4.02 -18.15 -8.62
CA PHE A 318 -4.17 -17.45 -7.33
C PHE A 318 -3.32 -18.17 -6.26
N ILE A 319 -2.22 -17.60 -5.74
CA ILE A 319 -1.28 -18.34 -4.89
C ILE A 319 -0.93 -17.53 -3.63
N SER A 320 -1.02 -18.17 -2.45
CA SER A 320 -0.63 -17.65 -1.13
C SER A 320 0.78 -18.06 -0.68
N ALA A 321 1.57 -18.68 -1.57
CA ALA A 321 2.90 -19.28 -1.36
C ALA A 321 3.90 -18.86 -2.47
N ALA A 322 5.21 -18.99 -2.22
CA ALA A 322 6.24 -18.56 -3.17
C ALA A 322 6.38 -19.49 -4.40
N ASP A 323 6.03 -20.77 -4.27
CA ASP A 323 6.23 -21.77 -5.33
C ASP A 323 4.94 -22.49 -5.77
N TYR A 324 4.82 -22.71 -7.08
CA TYR A 324 3.68 -23.34 -7.77
C TYR A 324 3.41 -24.80 -7.33
N ASP A 325 4.35 -25.44 -6.63
CA ASP A 325 4.37 -26.89 -6.46
C ASP A 325 3.98 -27.39 -5.05
N VAL A 326 3.77 -26.53 -4.05
CA VAL A 326 3.63 -26.97 -2.63
C VAL A 326 2.35 -26.50 -1.88
N GLY A 327 1.30 -26.06 -2.59
CA GLY A 327 -0.08 -26.13 -2.04
C GLY A 327 -0.76 -24.86 -1.52
N GLY A 328 -0.56 -23.71 -2.15
CA GLY A 328 -1.15 -22.42 -1.71
C GLY A 328 -2.27 -21.84 -2.59
N VAL A 329 -3.03 -22.63 -3.36
CA VAL A 329 -4.06 -22.06 -4.26
C VAL A 329 -5.42 -21.98 -3.56
N LEU A 330 -6.05 -20.79 -3.57
CA LEU A 330 -7.41 -20.59 -3.06
C LEU A 330 -8.37 -21.56 -3.75
N GLN A 331 -9.11 -22.38 -3.00
CA GLN A 331 -10.11 -23.33 -3.49
C GLN A 331 -11.49 -22.69 -3.65
N PHE A 332 -12.11 -22.83 -4.83
CA PHE A 332 -13.51 -22.47 -5.06
C PHE A 332 -14.36 -23.64 -4.60
N GLN A 333 -15.38 -23.37 -3.79
CA GLN A 333 -16.28 -24.36 -3.24
C GLN A 333 -17.47 -24.62 -4.17
N GLY A 334 -17.97 -23.61 -4.89
CA GLY A 334 -19.16 -23.69 -5.76
C GLY A 334 -20.36 -24.39 -5.09
N TYR A 335 -20.99 -25.36 -5.73
CA TYR A 335 -22.13 -26.04 -5.13
C TYR A 335 -21.78 -27.07 -4.04
N SER A 336 -20.49 -27.27 -3.70
CA SER A 336 -20.07 -28.23 -2.66
C SER A 336 -20.66 -27.86 -1.29
N LEU A 337 -21.11 -28.88 -0.56
CA LEU A 337 -21.63 -28.74 0.80
C LEU A 337 -20.53 -28.48 1.84
N TYR A 338 -19.27 -28.82 1.53
CA TYR A 338 -18.13 -28.73 2.44
C TYR A 338 -17.17 -27.63 2.03
N THR A 339 -16.61 -26.95 3.03
CA THR A 339 -15.64 -25.87 2.83
C THR A 339 -14.23 -26.43 2.79
N THR A 340 -13.49 -26.08 1.74
CA THR A 340 -12.03 -26.26 1.68
C THR A 340 -11.43 -24.92 1.24
N GLN A 341 -10.37 -24.48 1.92
CA GLN A 341 -9.74 -23.19 1.63
C GLN A 341 -8.63 -23.29 0.59
N TYR A 342 -7.86 -24.37 0.63
CA TYR A 342 -6.67 -24.58 -0.20
C TYR A 342 -6.73 -25.92 -0.94
N ARG A 343 -6.00 -26.04 -2.06
CA ARG A 343 -5.84 -27.31 -2.77
C ARG A 343 -4.42 -27.49 -3.28
N LEU A 344 -3.90 -28.73 -3.16
CA LEU A 344 -2.69 -29.19 -3.83
C LEU A 344 -2.88 -29.16 -5.36
N THR A 345 -1.82 -28.78 -6.07
CA THR A 345 -1.78 -28.49 -7.51
C THR A 345 -2.60 -29.50 -8.34
N GLY A 346 -3.60 -28.99 -9.08
CA GLY A 346 -4.54 -29.79 -9.85
C GLY A 346 -5.63 -28.96 -10.52
N GLY A 347 -5.21 -28.06 -11.43
CA GLY A 347 -6.08 -27.23 -12.27
C GLY A 347 -5.63 -25.77 -12.30
N ARG A 348 -5.17 -25.28 -13.46
CA ARG A 348 -4.83 -23.86 -13.65
C ARG A 348 -6.09 -23.02 -13.51
N ARG A 349 -6.11 -22.12 -12.52
CA ARG A 349 -7.17 -21.12 -12.37
C ARG A 349 -6.66 -19.83 -12.94
N VAL A 350 -7.35 -19.37 -13.97
CA VAL A 350 -6.91 -18.22 -14.73
C VAL A 350 -7.87 -17.10 -14.34
N LEU A 351 -7.35 -16.07 -13.66
CA LEU A 351 -7.95 -14.75 -13.82
C LEU A 351 -7.91 -14.49 -15.31
N THR A 352 -9.04 -14.23 -15.97
CA THR A 352 -9.05 -13.97 -17.41
C THR A 352 -8.24 -12.70 -17.70
N PRO A 353 -6.95 -12.76 -18.12
CA PRO A 353 -6.29 -11.58 -18.64
C PRO A 353 -6.65 -11.55 -20.12
N ARG A 354 -6.55 -10.41 -20.77
CA ARG A 354 -7.05 -10.15 -22.13
C ARG A 354 -6.62 -11.16 -23.23
N ASN A 355 -5.63 -12.04 -23.00
CA ASN A 355 -5.01 -12.84 -24.06
C ASN A 355 -5.61 -14.25 -24.17
N SER A 356 -6.57 -14.34 -25.09
CA SER A 356 -6.93 -15.52 -25.89
C SER A 356 -7.54 -16.70 -25.11
N TYR A 357 -8.76 -17.10 -25.52
CA TYR A 357 -9.51 -18.32 -25.12
C TYR A 357 -10.58 -18.25 -24.03
N SER A 358 -11.03 -17.08 -23.53
CA SER A 358 -12.22 -17.04 -22.65
C SER A 358 -13.27 -16.00 -23.06
N GLU A 359 -14.53 -16.41 -23.09
CA GLU A 359 -15.73 -15.59 -23.37
C GLU A 359 -16.17 -14.76 -22.14
N LYS A 360 -15.35 -14.70 -21.09
CA LYS A 360 -15.72 -14.15 -19.78
C LYS A 360 -15.28 -12.69 -19.63
N ALA A 361 -16.04 -11.90 -18.86
CA ALA A 361 -15.67 -10.53 -18.53
C ALA A 361 -14.31 -10.46 -17.78
N PRO A 362 -13.49 -9.43 -18.02
CA PRO A 362 -12.28 -9.20 -17.24
C PRO A 362 -12.64 -8.82 -15.80
N GLY A 363 -11.66 -8.86 -14.88
CA GLY A 363 -11.91 -8.46 -13.49
C GLY A 363 -12.36 -9.58 -12.56
N ILE A 364 -12.54 -10.80 -13.07
CA ILE A 364 -13.06 -11.93 -12.29
C ILE A 364 -12.22 -13.19 -12.46
N TRP A 365 -12.14 -13.96 -11.39
CA TRP A 365 -11.54 -15.28 -11.42
C TRP A 365 -12.57 -16.32 -11.80
N SER A 366 -12.16 -17.30 -12.60
CA SER A 366 -13.03 -18.38 -13.02
C SER A 366 -12.23 -19.65 -13.28
N LEU A 367 -12.91 -20.79 -13.25
CA LEU A 367 -12.29 -22.06 -13.63
C LEU A 367 -12.21 -22.14 -15.17
N ASN A 368 -11.02 -22.48 -15.70
CA ASN A 368 -10.86 -22.90 -17.09
C ASN A 368 -11.19 -24.39 -17.19
N SER A 369 -11.86 -24.78 -18.27
CA SER A 369 -12.51 -26.08 -18.50
C SER A 369 -11.60 -27.33 -18.56
N PHE A 370 -10.39 -27.30 -18.00
CA PHE A 370 -9.45 -28.40 -18.06
C PHE A 370 -9.26 -29.06 -16.69
N SER A 371 -9.60 -30.34 -16.64
CA SER A 371 -9.43 -31.34 -15.57
C SER A 371 -10.25 -31.17 -14.28
N SER A 372 -11.41 -31.83 -14.31
CA SER A 372 -12.32 -32.20 -13.24
C SER A 372 -11.73 -33.17 -12.21
N ALA A 373 -11.99 -32.89 -10.93
CA ALA A 373 -12.45 -33.87 -9.95
C ALA A 373 -13.24 -33.12 -8.86
N GLY A 374 -14.58 -33.16 -8.89
CA GLY A 374 -15.45 -32.69 -7.80
C GLY A 374 -16.58 -31.70 -8.13
N MET A 375 -16.60 -31.02 -9.29
CA MET A 375 -17.50 -29.86 -9.52
C MET A 375 -18.20 -29.86 -10.89
N SER A 376 -18.71 -31.00 -11.36
CA SER A 376 -19.20 -31.20 -12.73
C SER A 376 -20.62 -30.68 -13.05
N GLU A 377 -21.15 -29.68 -12.34
CA GLU A 377 -22.39 -28.97 -12.70
C GLU A 377 -22.33 -27.51 -12.21
N GLY A 378 -21.77 -26.58 -13.00
CA GLY A 378 -21.95 -25.14 -12.76
C GLY A 378 -20.74 -24.26 -13.04
N ALA A 379 -20.99 -23.07 -13.59
CA ALA A 379 -20.02 -21.98 -13.65
C ALA A 379 -19.85 -21.38 -12.24
N CYS A 380 -18.60 -21.12 -11.85
CA CYS A 380 -18.24 -20.54 -10.57
C CYS A 380 -17.23 -19.41 -10.80
N TYR A 381 -17.48 -18.28 -10.16
CA TYR A 381 -16.71 -17.06 -10.24
C TYR A 381 -16.24 -16.64 -8.85
N PHE A 382 -15.12 -15.92 -8.80
CA PHE A 382 -14.65 -15.28 -7.57
C PHE A 382 -14.22 -13.84 -7.86
N LEU A 383 -14.83 -12.89 -7.14
CA LEU A 383 -14.52 -11.47 -7.17
C LEU A 383 -13.79 -11.09 -5.87
N PRO A 384 -12.52 -10.66 -5.92
CA PRO A 384 -11.83 -10.10 -4.76
C PRO A 384 -12.51 -8.82 -4.27
N ILE A 385 -12.64 -8.65 -2.95
CA ILE A 385 -13.27 -7.48 -2.31
C ILE A 385 -12.22 -6.68 -1.54
N ALA A 386 -11.47 -7.32 -0.65
CA ALA A 386 -10.49 -6.63 0.18
C ALA A 386 -9.37 -7.56 0.66
N LYS A 387 -8.22 -6.99 1.04
CA LYS A 387 -7.21 -7.65 1.87
C LYS A 387 -7.15 -6.99 3.25
N VAL A 388 -6.93 -7.77 4.29
CA VAL A 388 -6.86 -7.27 5.67
C VAL A 388 -5.56 -7.71 6.33
N THR A 389 -4.67 -6.77 6.60
CA THR A 389 -3.42 -7.02 7.32
C THR A 389 -3.69 -7.19 8.81
N ARG A 390 -3.16 -8.25 9.40
CA ARG A 390 -3.43 -8.62 10.80
C ARG A 390 -2.28 -8.26 11.73
N LEU A 391 -2.59 -7.62 12.86
CA LEU A 391 -1.70 -7.65 14.03
C LEU A 391 -1.73 -9.05 14.66
N ASN A 392 -0.80 -9.33 15.57
CA ASN A 392 -0.75 -10.63 16.24
C ASN A 392 -1.08 -10.56 17.74
N GLN A 393 -1.45 -11.72 18.27
CA GLN A 393 -1.84 -11.90 19.67
C GLN A 393 -0.65 -11.89 20.65
N GLY A 394 0.59 -11.90 20.15
CA GLY A 394 1.80 -11.92 20.96
C GLY A 394 2.08 -10.60 21.68
N GLY A 395 3.04 -10.64 22.60
CA GLY A 395 3.50 -9.49 23.38
C GLY A 395 4.25 -8.49 22.50
N TYR A 396 3.99 -7.20 22.68
CA TYR A 396 4.67 -6.15 21.91
C TYR A 396 6.11 -5.96 22.37
N HIS A 397 7.07 -6.01 21.44
CA HIS A 397 8.45 -5.56 21.65
C HIS A 397 8.98 -4.94 20.35
N PRO A 398 9.68 -3.78 20.36
CA PRO A 398 10.07 -3.06 19.14
C PRO A 398 11.04 -3.84 18.25
N VAL A 399 11.81 -4.77 18.83
CA VAL A 399 12.76 -5.64 18.13
C VAL A 399 12.14 -7.01 17.79
N TYR A 400 11.74 -7.78 18.81
CA TYR A 400 11.25 -9.15 18.64
C TYR A 400 9.84 -9.28 18.04
N ASN A 401 8.91 -8.37 18.31
CA ASN A 401 7.53 -8.49 17.84
C ASN A 401 6.84 -7.12 17.70
N PRO A 402 7.18 -6.33 16.67
CA PRO A 402 6.68 -4.97 16.52
C PRO A 402 5.20 -4.89 16.12
N LEU A 403 4.56 -6.00 15.76
CA LEU A 403 3.12 -6.09 15.48
C LEU A 403 2.32 -6.76 16.60
N GLY A 404 2.98 -7.06 17.73
CA GLY A 404 2.34 -7.60 18.93
C GLY A 404 1.41 -6.61 19.61
N THR A 405 0.44 -7.12 20.36
CA THR A 405 -0.58 -6.32 21.03
C THR A 405 -0.72 -6.59 22.52
N ALA A 406 -0.24 -7.75 22.99
CA ALA A 406 -0.32 -8.12 24.39
C ALA A 406 0.77 -7.43 25.24
N THR A 407 0.51 -7.36 26.55
CA THR A 407 1.45 -6.97 27.59
C THR A 407 2.17 -8.19 28.17
N PHE A 408 3.21 -7.98 28.97
CA PHE A 408 3.95 -9.04 29.66
C PHE A 408 3.57 -9.11 31.14
N ARG A 409 3.76 -10.30 31.74
CA ARG A 409 3.53 -10.54 33.16
C ARG A 409 4.55 -9.81 34.04
N LYS A 410 4.09 -9.29 35.18
CA LYS A 410 4.97 -8.82 36.25
C LYS A 410 5.54 -9.98 37.08
N GLN A 411 6.74 -9.79 37.61
CA GLN A 411 7.45 -10.76 38.45
C GLN A 411 6.91 -10.81 39.88
N THR A 412 6.35 -9.71 40.40
CA THR A 412 6.04 -9.54 41.83
C THR A 412 4.56 -9.61 42.19
N GLU A 413 3.66 -9.55 41.20
CA GLU A 413 2.22 -9.54 41.41
C GLU A 413 1.44 -10.11 40.21
N ASN A 414 0.17 -10.47 40.42
CA ASN A 414 -0.73 -10.96 39.39
C ASN A 414 -1.26 -9.81 38.50
N SER A 415 -0.34 -9.11 37.82
CA SER A 415 -0.62 -7.95 36.98
C SER A 415 0.21 -8.02 35.69
N ASP A 416 0.07 -6.99 34.87
CA ASP A 416 0.71 -6.83 33.58
C ASP A 416 1.34 -5.45 33.43
N ASN A 417 2.28 -5.33 32.51
CA ASN A 417 2.90 -4.06 32.13
C ASN A 417 3.48 -4.16 30.70
N PRO A 418 3.76 -3.01 30.06
CA PRO A 418 4.60 -2.95 28.87
C PRO A 418 6.00 -3.55 29.12
N TRP A 419 6.62 -4.06 28.05
CA TRP A 419 7.92 -4.73 28.08
C TRP A 419 9.06 -3.90 28.69
N TYR A 420 9.01 -2.57 28.56
CA TYR A 420 10.11 -1.68 28.98
C TYR A 420 10.06 -1.29 30.47
N ILE A 421 9.07 -1.78 31.24
CA ILE A 421 8.92 -1.45 32.65
C ILE A 421 9.69 -2.44 33.53
N ASP A 422 10.42 -1.93 34.52
CA ASP A 422 11.12 -2.74 35.52
C ASP A 422 10.18 -3.72 36.24
N GLY A 423 10.69 -4.92 36.52
CA GLY A 423 9.95 -5.96 37.24
C GLY A 423 8.95 -6.74 36.37
N VAL A 424 9.07 -6.64 35.05
CA VAL A 424 8.39 -7.49 34.06
C VAL A 424 9.29 -8.65 33.66
N TYR A 425 8.71 -9.79 33.27
CA TYR A 425 9.47 -10.84 32.59
C TYR A 425 9.82 -10.36 31.18
N LEU A 426 11.08 -9.93 31.00
CA LEU A 426 11.57 -9.41 29.73
C LEU A 426 11.70 -10.55 28.71
N PRO A 427 11.19 -10.39 27.48
CA PRO A 427 11.45 -11.36 26.42
C PRO A 427 12.93 -11.33 26.01
N GLU A 428 13.55 -12.49 25.85
CA GLU A 428 14.93 -12.63 25.35
C GLU A 428 14.97 -13.09 23.88
N SER A 429 13.80 -13.40 23.32
CA SER A 429 13.65 -13.88 21.95
C SER A 429 12.26 -13.59 21.37
N ILE A 430 12.10 -13.83 20.06
CA ILE A 430 10.78 -13.82 19.41
C ILE A 430 9.86 -14.86 20.04
N ALA A 431 10.35 -16.05 20.38
CA ALA A 431 9.53 -17.11 20.99
C ALA A 431 8.90 -16.70 22.33
N ASP A 432 9.61 -15.91 23.15
CA ASP A 432 9.09 -15.45 24.45
C ASP A 432 7.92 -14.47 24.30
N CYS A 433 7.86 -13.75 23.17
CA CYS A 433 6.72 -12.89 22.84
C CYS A 433 5.44 -13.68 22.54
N PHE A 434 5.51 -15.01 22.40
CA PHE A 434 4.34 -15.89 22.14
C PHE A 434 4.13 -16.95 23.23
N LYS A 435 4.92 -16.91 24.30
CA LYS A 435 4.76 -17.79 25.46
C LYS A 435 3.64 -17.27 26.35
N ILE A 436 2.51 -17.98 26.42
CA ILE A 436 1.37 -17.62 27.29
C ILE A 436 1.68 -18.04 28.73
N ALA A 437 1.64 -17.10 29.67
CA ALA A 437 1.79 -17.42 31.09
C ALA A 437 0.56 -18.16 31.64
N THR A 438 0.78 -19.32 32.26
CA THR A 438 -0.31 -20.21 32.74
C THR A 438 -0.75 -19.93 34.17
N GLY A 439 0.12 -19.32 34.97
CA GLY A 439 -0.10 -18.98 36.37
C GLY A 439 0.19 -17.50 36.70
N PRO A 440 -0.18 -17.04 37.90
CA PRO A 440 0.27 -15.76 38.43
C PRO A 440 1.81 -15.76 38.57
N GLN A 441 2.46 -14.68 38.15
CA GLN A 441 3.93 -14.50 38.24
C GLN A 441 4.74 -15.58 37.49
N GLU A 442 4.20 -16.12 36.39
CA GLU A 442 4.96 -16.92 35.46
C GLU A 442 5.45 -16.07 34.28
N GLU A 443 6.58 -16.47 33.71
CA GLU A 443 7.16 -15.85 32.53
C GLU A 443 6.25 -16.00 31.31
N GLY A 444 6.10 -14.91 30.56
CA GLY A 444 5.36 -14.87 29.31
C GLY A 444 4.40 -13.69 29.21
N ILE A 445 3.59 -13.72 28.16
CA ILE A 445 2.56 -12.71 27.89
C ILE A 445 1.38 -12.87 28.84
N TYR A 446 0.74 -11.75 29.16
CA TYR A 446 -0.45 -11.73 30.00
C TYR A 446 -1.67 -12.19 29.17
N PRO A 447 -2.34 -13.29 29.55
CA PRO A 447 -3.38 -13.91 28.71
C PRO A 447 -4.62 -13.03 28.51
N ASN A 448 -4.88 -12.04 29.39
CA ASN A 448 -6.03 -11.14 29.29
C ASN A 448 -5.59 -9.73 28.83
N SER A 449 -4.77 -9.65 27.79
CA SER A 449 -4.35 -8.39 27.17
C SER A 449 -4.31 -8.50 25.65
N GLY A 450 -4.25 -7.36 24.95
CA GLY A 450 -4.16 -7.29 23.49
C GLY A 450 -5.50 -7.33 22.77
N THR A 451 -6.61 -7.48 23.50
CA THR A 451 -7.99 -7.44 22.97
C THR A 451 -8.71 -6.18 23.41
N HIS A 452 -9.70 -5.72 22.64
CA HIS A 452 -10.51 -4.56 23.02
C HIS A 452 -11.23 -4.78 24.35
N VAL A 453 -11.80 -5.98 24.55
CA VAL A 453 -12.55 -6.34 25.77
C VAL A 453 -11.66 -6.21 27.02
N SER A 454 -10.37 -6.53 26.91
CA SER A 454 -9.45 -6.39 28.05
C SER A 454 -9.19 -4.94 28.46
N GLY A 455 -9.37 -3.98 27.54
CA GLY A 455 -8.96 -2.59 27.71
C GLY A 455 -7.45 -2.38 27.87
N LYS A 456 -6.63 -3.42 27.64
CA LYS A 456 -5.19 -3.43 27.88
C LYS A 456 -4.44 -3.73 26.58
N SER A 457 -3.50 -2.87 26.23
CA SER A 457 -2.63 -3.06 25.06
C SER A 457 -1.17 -2.84 25.46
N GLY A 458 -0.30 -3.76 25.06
CA GLY A 458 1.16 -3.58 25.14
C GLY A 458 1.72 -2.78 23.96
N HIS A 459 0.94 -2.59 22.90
CA HIS A 459 1.36 -1.83 21.73
C HIS A 459 1.43 -0.33 22.08
N PRO A 460 2.49 0.41 21.68
CA PRO A 460 2.75 1.77 22.13
C PRO A 460 1.70 2.79 21.67
N LEU A 461 0.95 2.46 20.62
CA LEU A 461 -0.18 3.25 20.09
C LEU A 461 -1.56 2.82 20.63
N GLN A 462 -1.59 1.89 21.60
CA GLN A 462 -2.81 1.29 22.17
C GLN A 462 -3.62 0.48 21.16
N TYR A 463 -2.92 -0.21 20.26
CA TYR A 463 -3.56 -1.08 19.26
C TYR A 463 -3.85 -2.47 19.83
N VAL A 464 -5.02 -2.99 19.48
CA VAL A 464 -5.46 -4.36 19.82
C VAL A 464 -5.68 -5.15 18.54
N HIS A 465 -5.57 -6.48 18.60
CA HIS A 465 -5.51 -7.34 17.40
C HIS A 465 -6.88 -7.77 16.86
N ASP A 466 -7.92 -7.64 17.69
CA ASP A 466 -9.31 -8.00 17.41
C ASP A 466 -10.13 -6.82 16.84
N ILE A 467 -9.56 -5.61 16.82
CA ILE A 467 -10.13 -4.45 16.12
C ILE A 467 -9.49 -4.27 14.75
N ILE A 468 -10.33 -4.39 13.72
CA ILE A 468 -9.95 -4.09 12.34
C ILE A 468 -10.15 -2.60 12.08
N ARG A 469 -9.06 -1.93 11.76
CA ARG A 469 -9.05 -0.49 11.47
C ARG A 469 -8.96 -0.25 9.98
N ALA A 470 -9.45 0.91 9.53
CA ALA A 470 -9.36 1.31 8.13
C ALA A 470 -7.95 1.17 7.57
N ASP A 471 -6.94 1.53 8.36
CA ASP A 471 -5.54 1.49 7.95
C ASP A 471 -4.95 0.09 7.68
N MET A 472 -5.72 -0.95 8.00
CA MET A 472 -5.38 -2.36 7.80
C MET A 472 -6.07 -2.99 6.60
N VAL A 473 -6.96 -2.26 5.93
CA VAL A 473 -7.85 -2.81 4.90
C VAL A 473 -7.55 -2.19 3.55
N ASP A 474 -7.17 -3.06 2.61
CA ASP A 474 -6.94 -2.76 1.22
C ASP A 474 -8.20 -3.04 0.40
N ASP A 475 -8.92 -2.00 -0.05
CA ASP A 475 -10.09 -2.17 -0.93
C ASP A 475 -9.65 -2.56 -2.35
N LEU A 476 -10.10 -3.72 -2.82
CA LEU A 476 -9.75 -4.29 -4.13
C LEU A 476 -10.87 -4.10 -5.17
N ARG A 477 -12.02 -3.54 -4.78
CA ARG A 477 -13.17 -3.41 -5.67
C ARG A 477 -12.89 -2.38 -6.77
N LEU A 478 -13.26 -2.71 -8.00
CA LEU A 478 -13.15 -1.83 -9.17
C LEU A 478 -14.54 -1.52 -9.77
N PRO A 479 -14.74 -0.35 -10.39
CA PRO A 479 -15.99 0.00 -11.04
C PRO A 479 -16.21 -0.87 -12.29
N ALA A 480 -17.39 -1.48 -12.42
CA ALA A 480 -17.76 -2.32 -13.56
C ALA A 480 -17.82 -1.53 -14.88
N ILE A 481 -18.19 -0.24 -14.82
CA ILE A 481 -18.26 0.63 -16.01
C ILE A 481 -16.87 0.99 -16.57
N GLY A 482 -15.81 0.79 -15.77
CA GLY A 482 -14.43 1.17 -16.09
C GLY A 482 -14.01 2.48 -15.43
N ALA A 483 -12.82 2.96 -15.79
CA ALA A 483 -12.25 4.21 -15.27
C ALA A 483 -13.11 5.41 -15.69
N GLY A 484 -13.67 6.13 -14.72
CA GLY A 484 -14.60 7.25 -14.93
C GLY A 484 -14.32 8.44 -14.02
N ILE A 485 -13.06 8.90 -13.95
CA ILE A 485 -12.64 10.00 -13.08
C ILE A 485 -12.00 11.12 -13.94
N ASP A 486 -12.33 12.37 -13.62
CA ASP A 486 -11.66 13.55 -14.20
C ASP A 486 -10.23 13.69 -13.66
N VAL A 487 -9.27 13.99 -14.54
CA VAL A 487 -7.84 14.06 -14.14
C VAL A 487 -7.55 15.19 -13.17
N GLU A 488 -8.35 16.26 -13.17
CA GLU A 488 -8.21 17.37 -12.23
C GLU A 488 -8.75 16.99 -10.85
N ASP A 489 -9.89 16.30 -10.77
CA ASP A 489 -10.41 15.76 -9.51
C ASP A 489 -9.44 14.76 -8.89
N LEU A 490 -8.82 13.91 -9.73
CA LEU A 490 -7.78 13.00 -9.29
C LEU A 490 -6.55 13.75 -8.75
N ALA A 491 -6.09 14.79 -9.45
CA ALA A 491 -4.98 15.62 -8.97
C ALA A 491 -5.33 16.30 -7.64
N TYR A 492 -6.55 16.83 -7.52
CA TYR A 492 -7.07 17.37 -6.27
C TYR A 492 -7.04 16.33 -5.14
N ASP A 493 -7.49 15.10 -5.40
CA ASP A 493 -7.52 14.04 -4.39
C ASP A 493 -6.11 13.63 -3.92
N TYR A 494 -5.12 13.63 -4.82
CA TYR A 494 -3.71 13.41 -4.45
C TYR A 494 -3.16 14.56 -3.60
N VAL A 495 -3.38 15.80 -4.02
CA VAL A 495 -2.90 17.00 -3.34
C VAL A 495 -3.50 17.12 -1.93
N PHE A 496 -4.80 16.86 -1.78
CA PHE A 496 -5.50 17.03 -0.50
C PHE A 496 -5.53 15.75 0.36
N GLY A 497 -4.70 14.75 0.03
CA GLY A 497 -4.52 13.56 0.86
C GLY A 497 -5.77 12.66 0.96
N LYS A 498 -6.63 12.68 -0.06
CA LYS A 498 -7.83 11.83 -0.16
C LYS A 498 -7.52 10.45 -0.76
N VAL A 499 -6.44 10.35 -1.54
CA VAL A 499 -5.95 9.06 -2.04
C VAL A 499 -5.27 8.29 -0.92
N ARG A 500 -5.64 7.01 -0.78
CA ARG A 500 -5.08 6.11 0.24
C ARG A 500 -3.87 5.36 -0.30
N GLY A 501 -2.75 5.45 0.40
CA GLY A 501 -1.54 4.68 0.11
C GLY A 501 -1.66 3.21 0.51
N TRP A 502 -0.81 2.37 -0.05
CA TRP A 502 -0.63 0.98 0.37
C TRP A 502 0.82 0.60 0.10
N GLU A 503 1.61 0.44 1.16
CA GLU A 503 3.06 0.29 1.08
C GLU A 503 3.50 -0.88 1.98
N PRO A 504 4.41 -1.75 1.52
CA PRO A 504 5.07 -2.75 2.34
C PRO A 504 5.75 -2.15 3.57
N LEU A 505 5.68 -2.83 4.71
CA LEU A 505 6.49 -2.50 5.88
C LEU A 505 7.97 -2.75 5.56
N LYS A 506 8.85 -1.93 6.15
CA LYS A 506 10.29 -2.01 5.93
C LYS A 506 10.97 -2.88 6.99
N LEU A 507 12.02 -3.59 6.59
CA LEU A 507 12.97 -4.24 7.49
C LEU A 507 14.30 -3.49 7.39
N MET A 508 14.84 -3.09 8.53
CA MET A 508 16.19 -2.54 8.63
C MET A 508 17.16 -3.67 8.96
N ASN A 509 18.29 -3.72 8.27
CA ASN A 509 19.42 -4.57 8.59
C ASN A 509 20.65 -3.73 8.91
N VAL A 510 21.38 -4.12 9.95
CA VAL A 510 22.64 -3.50 10.34
C VAL A 510 23.72 -4.57 10.39
N PHE A 511 24.81 -4.35 9.66
CA PHE A 511 25.97 -5.23 9.72
C PHE A 511 27.26 -4.44 9.63
N LYS A 512 28.36 -5.04 10.09
CA LYS A 512 29.70 -4.46 10.05
C LYS A 512 30.59 -5.31 9.14
N SER A 513 31.40 -4.65 8.32
CA SER A 513 32.43 -5.28 7.49
C SER A 513 33.63 -4.33 7.32
N THR A 514 34.53 -4.68 6.42
CA THR A 514 35.77 -3.96 6.14
C THR A 514 35.90 -3.73 4.64
N ILE A 515 36.45 -2.58 4.25
CA ILE A 515 36.71 -2.26 2.85
C ILE A 515 37.84 -3.15 2.31
N GLU A 516 37.52 -3.92 1.27
CA GLU A 516 38.48 -4.73 0.51
C GLU A 516 39.11 -3.91 -0.63
N THR A 517 38.30 -3.15 -1.36
CA THR A 517 38.77 -2.30 -2.47
C THR A 517 38.05 -0.95 -2.53
N VAL A 518 38.75 0.05 -3.06
CA VAL A 518 38.21 1.37 -3.41
C VAL A 518 38.56 1.64 -4.87
N ASP A 519 37.55 1.88 -5.71
CA ASP A 519 37.72 2.22 -7.12
C ASP A 519 37.62 3.75 -7.35
N SER A 520 38.30 4.21 -8.39
CA SER A 520 38.25 5.54 -8.97
C SER A 520 36.85 6.04 -9.35
N ASN A 521 35.86 5.15 -9.52
CA ASN A 521 34.47 5.49 -9.85
C ASN A 521 33.57 5.71 -8.62
N ALA A 522 34.15 5.96 -7.44
CA ALA A 522 33.46 6.10 -6.16
C ALA A 522 32.64 4.86 -5.74
N GLN A 523 33.19 3.69 -6.07
CA GLN A 523 32.70 2.39 -5.65
C GLN A 523 33.63 1.82 -4.58
N ILE A 524 33.05 1.25 -3.53
CA ILE A 524 33.78 0.44 -2.55
C ILE A 524 33.31 -1.01 -2.63
N THR A 525 34.20 -1.95 -2.36
CA THR A 525 33.83 -3.36 -2.17
C THR A 525 34.12 -3.74 -0.73
N LEU A 526 33.14 -4.34 -0.06
CA LEU A 526 33.29 -4.86 1.29
C LEU A 526 33.64 -6.36 1.27
N LEU A 527 34.35 -6.83 2.29
CA LEU A 527 34.67 -8.26 2.45
C LEU A 527 33.40 -9.13 2.48
N ASP A 528 32.38 -8.63 3.18
CA ASP A 528 31.09 -9.29 3.35
C ASP A 528 29.95 -8.29 3.11
N ALA A 529 28.78 -8.82 2.79
CA ALA A 529 27.57 -8.04 2.57
C ALA A 529 26.37 -8.79 3.19
N PRO A 530 25.24 -8.11 3.43
CA PRO A 530 24.04 -8.76 3.93
C PRO A 530 23.41 -9.61 2.82
N ASP A 531 22.33 -10.32 3.16
CA ASP A 531 21.57 -11.09 2.18
C ASP A 531 21.23 -10.25 0.94
N ASN A 532 21.14 -10.91 -0.21
CA ASN A 532 20.78 -10.29 -1.48
C ASN A 532 19.39 -9.62 -1.43
N GLU A 533 18.52 -9.93 -0.49
CA GLU A 533 17.26 -9.19 -0.30
C GLU A 533 17.46 -7.72 0.10
N PHE A 534 18.64 -7.35 0.62
CA PHE A 534 18.99 -5.97 1.05
C PHE A 534 19.76 -5.17 -0.03
N ARG A 535 19.61 -5.53 -1.31
CA ARG A 535 20.21 -4.82 -2.45
C ARG A 535 19.43 -3.55 -2.76
N THR A 536 19.73 -2.46 -2.05
CA THR A 536 19.05 -1.18 -2.26
C THR A 536 19.86 0.00 -1.73
N GLY A 537 19.26 1.20 -1.66
CA GLY A 537 19.83 2.36 -1.00
C GLY A 537 20.10 2.11 0.48
N CYS A 538 21.28 2.46 0.94
CA CYS A 538 21.77 2.23 2.29
C CYS A 538 22.53 3.44 2.84
N TRP A 539 22.81 3.41 4.14
CA TRP A 539 23.76 4.30 4.78
C TRP A 539 25.05 3.54 5.05
N LEU A 540 26.17 4.15 4.68
CA LEU A 540 27.52 3.64 4.90
C LEU A 540 28.22 4.53 5.92
N TYR A 541 28.57 3.97 7.07
CA TYR A 541 29.31 4.68 8.11
C TYR A 541 30.71 4.10 8.25
N ASN A 542 31.72 4.87 7.85
CA ASN A 542 33.12 4.51 8.04
C ASN A 542 33.51 4.79 9.50
N VAL A 543 33.62 3.71 10.26
CA VAL A 543 33.95 3.72 11.69
C VAL A 543 35.35 4.25 11.93
N THR A 544 36.29 3.93 11.03
CA THR A 544 37.70 4.36 11.15
C THR A 544 37.85 5.87 10.98
N LYS A 545 37.02 6.48 10.12
CA LYS A 545 37.14 7.90 9.74
C LYS A 545 36.06 8.80 10.34
N ASP A 546 35.05 8.22 11.01
CA ASP A 546 33.86 8.94 11.52
C ASP A 546 33.12 9.71 10.41
N LEU A 547 32.85 9.02 9.30
CA LEU A 547 32.22 9.61 8.11
C LEU A 547 30.98 8.82 7.69
N LEU A 548 29.86 9.53 7.54
CA LEU A 548 28.61 9.00 7.01
C LEU A 548 28.44 9.38 5.53
N GLN A 549 28.09 8.39 4.70
CA GLN A 549 27.80 8.58 3.28
C GLN A 549 26.56 7.75 2.89
N PRO A 550 25.57 8.32 2.19
CA PRO A 550 24.54 7.51 1.56
C PRO A 550 25.13 6.73 0.38
N GLY A 551 24.62 5.52 0.16
CA GLY A 551 25.04 4.69 -0.95
C GLY A 551 23.95 3.76 -1.44
N ILE A 552 24.30 2.90 -2.38
CA ILE A 552 23.41 1.90 -2.98
C ILE A 552 24.18 0.64 -3.33
N ARG A 553 23.51 -0.52 -3.22
CA ARG A 553 23.97 -1.82 -3.71
C ARG A 553 23.03 -2.31 -4.82
N TYR A 554 23.51 -2.36 -6.06
CA TYR A 554 22.68 -2.69 -7.24
C TYR A 554 22.54 -4.19 -7.54
N ASP A 555 23.51 -4.99 -7.14
CA ASP A 555 23.62 -6.39 -7.56
C ASP A 555 24.01 -7.32 -6.40
N ASN A 556 24.18 -8.60 -6.71
CA ASN A 556 24.58 -9.60 -5.73
C ASN A 556 26.05 -9.49 -5.28
N SER A 557 26.81 -8.51 -5.78
CA SER A 557 28.19 -8.30 -5.36
C SER A 557 28.24 -7.62 -3.99
N ASN A 558 29.42 -7.54 -3.39
CA ASN A 558 29.66 -6.77 -2.17
C ASN A 558 30.01 -5.31 -2.47
N SER A 559 29.68 -4.83 -3.68
CA SER A 559 29.99 -3.47 -4.12
C SER A 559 28.91 -2.49 -3.71
N TYR A 560 29.35 -1.31 -3.29
CA TYR A 560 28.51 -0.18 -2.94
C TYR A 560 28.98 1.06 -3.68
N TRP A 561 28.03 1.83 -4.19
CA TRP A 561 28.26 3.10 -4.87
C TRP A 561 27.77 4.23 -3.99
N SER A 562 28.58 5.26 -3.80
CA SER A 562 28.16 6.47 -3.11
C SER A 562 27.14 7.25 -3.95
N ILE A 563 26.21 7.91 -3.27
CA ILE A 563 25.28 8.86 -3.90
C ILE A 563 25.43 10.24 -3.25
N ASP A 564 24.89 11.28 -3.89
CA ASP A 564 24.92 12.65 -3.36
C ASP A 564 24.34 12.71 -1.93
N LYS A 565 25.00 13.44 -1.03
CA LYS A 565 24.62 13.57 0.40
C LYS A 565 23.25 14.19 0.62
N SER A 566 22.72 14.91 -0.37
CA SER A 566 21.37 15.48 -0.35
C SER A 566 20.26 14.45 -0.62
N ILE A 567 20.61 13.28 -1.16
CA ILE A 567 19.66 12.22 -1.48
C ILE A 567 19.43 11.34 -0.25
N ASP A 568 18.16 11.13 0.10
CA ASP A 568 17.80 10.09 1.03
C ASP A 568 17.85 8.73 0.31
N PRO A 569 18.77 7.81 0.66
CA PRO A 569 18.94 6.55 -0.06
C PRO A 569 17.67 5.68 -0.03
N GLN A 570 16.77 5.87 0.93
CA GLN A 570 15.51 5.14 0.97
C GLN A 570 14.54 5.53 -0.17
N THR A 571 14.77 6.65 -0.86
CA THR A 571 14.01 7.02 -2.08
C THR A 571 14.25 6.07 -3.24
N ILE A 572 15.34 5.31 -3.19
CA ILE A 572 15.79 4.38 -4.24
C ILE A 572 15.35 2.93 -3.92
N LEU A 573 14.57 2.74 -2.83
CA LEU A 573 13.98 1.44 -2.48
C LEU A 573 13.15 0.88 -3.65
N GLY A 574 13.46 -0.39 -4.03
CA GLY A 574 12.77 -1.12 -5.09
C GLY A 574 13.19 -0.80 -6.53
N GLN A 575 14.20 0.06 -6.75
CA GLN A 575 14.69 0.38 -8.09
C GLN A 575 15.75 -0.63 -8.57
N TRP A 576 15.54 -1.19 -9.76
CA TRP A 576 16.47 -2.11 -10.43
C TRP A 576 17.01 -1.47 -11.71
N GLY A 577 18.32 -1.20 -11.77
CA GLY A 577 19.02 -0.82 -13.00
C GLY A 577 19.03 0.69 -13.32
N SER A 578 20.25 1.17 -13.61
CA SER A 578 20.65 2.49 -14.14
C SER A 578 19.94 3.71 -13.56
N SER A 579 20.51 4.26 -12.48
CA SER A 579 20.43 5.71 -12.27
C SER A 579 21.26 6.38 -13.36
N GLY A 580 20.61 6.75 -14.47
CA GLY A 580 21.29 7.28 -15.66
C GLY A 580 22.20 8.48 -15.39
N ASN A 581 22.06 9.21 -14.27
CA ASN A 581 22.82 10.42 -13.95
C ASN A 581 23.03 10.66 -12.43
N VAL A 582 23.13 9.63 -11.57
CA VAL A 582 23.60 9.93 -10.19
C VAL A 582 25.09 10.22 -10.28
N ASN A 583 25.48 11.48 -10.09
CA ASN A 583 26.88 11.83 -9.96
C ASN A 583 27.48 11.04 -8.80
N HIS A 584 28.41 10.14 -9.11
CA HIS A 584 29.12 9.35 -8.12
C HIS A 584 30.22 10.23 -7.50
N PHE A 585 30.21 10.41 -6.19
CA PHE A 585 31.17 11.27 -5.51
C PHE A 585 32.15 10.42 -4.71
N ILE A 586 33.44 10.67 -4.96
CA ILE A 586 34.55 10.02 -4.28
C ILE A 586 34.26 9.96 -2.78
N THR A 587 34.40 8.77 -2.21
CA THR A 587 34.50 8.57 -0.76
C THR A 587 35.79 9.24 -0.31
N ASP A 588 35.80 10.57 -0.19
CA ASP A 588 36.99 11.35 0.10
C ASP A 588 37.65 10.81 1.38
N GLY A 589 38.82 10.19 1.22
CA GLY A 589 39.62 9.67 2.32
C GLY A 589 39.25 8.28 2.86
N TRP A 590 38.36 7.53 2.20
CA TRP A 590 38.12 6.12 2.57
C TRP A 590 39.21 5.22 1.98
N GLU A 591 39.70 4.28 2.77
CA GLU A 591 40.86 3.45 2.44
C GLU A 591 40.56 1.96 2.62
N VAL A 592 41.32 1.12 1.93
CA VAL A 592 41.29 -0.33 2.16
C VAL A 592 41.62 -0.61 3.63
N ASN A 593 40.90 -1.55 4.25
CA ASN A 593 40.91 -1.88 5.67
C ASN A 593 40.14 -0.95 6.61
N ASP A 594 39.48 0.10 6.11
CA ASP A 594 38.54 0.84 6.95
C ASP A 594 37.37 -0.05 7.36
N GLU A 595 36.94 0.04 8.63
CA GLU A 595 35.75 -0.63 9.12
C GLU A 595 34.50 0.17 8.74
N VAL A 596 33.49 -0.51 8.21
CA VAL A 596 32.25 0.12 7.75
C VAL A 596 31.05 -0.59 8.37
N ILE A 597 30.15 0.20 8.97
CA ILE A 597 28.81 -0.23 9.34
C ILE A 597 27.87 0.16 8.21
N VAL A 598 27.09 -0.80 7.75
CA VAL A 598 26.09 -0.59 6.71
C VAL A 598 24.70 -0.77 7.32
N ILE A 599 23.85 0.24 7.10
CA ILE A 599 22.44 0.22 7.47
C ILE A 599 21.65 0.14 6.17
N SER A 600 21.06 -1.03 5.92
CA SER A 600 20.36 -1.36 4.69
C SER A 600 18.91 -1.71 4.96
N PHE A 601 18.08 -1.77 3.92
CA PHE A 601 16.64 -1.98 4.06
C PHE A 601 16.13 -3.01 3.06
N LYS A 602 15.02 -3.67 3.37
CA LYS A 602 14.21 -4.41 2.39
C LYS A 602 12.72 -4.18 2.65
N GLU A 603 11.91 -4.39 1.62
CA GLU A 603 10.45 -4.42 1.75
C GLU A 603 10.02 -5.80 2.27
N SER A 604 9.07 -5.82 3.20
CA SER A 604 8.46 -7.05 3.71
C SER A 604 7.32 -7.55 2.81
N ASP A 605 6.87 -8.77 3.05
CA ASP A 605 5.63 -9.30 2.46
C ASP A 605 4.35 -8.84 3.19
N VAL A 606 4.41 -7.82 4.04
CA VAL A 606 3.26 -7.29 4.79
C VAL A 606 3.08 -5.82 4.46
N SER A 607 1.90 -5.41 4.03
CA SER A 607 1.60 -4.02 3.64
C SER A 607 0.50 -3.41 4.48
N MET A 608 0.53 -2.10 4.67
CA MET A 608 -0.50 -1.36 5.41
C MET A 608 -0.69 0.05 4.83
N GLN A 609 -1.85 0.66 5.07
CA GLN A 609 -2.10 2.06 4.71
C GLN A 609 -1.47 3.04 5.70
N ARG A 610 -1.36 2.65 6.98
CA ARG A 610 -0.59 3.40 7.98
C ARG A 610 0.44 2.49 8.62
N HIS A 611 1.69 2.92 8.55
CA HIS A 611 2.82 2.19 9.09
C HIS A 611 2.92 2.47 10.58
N ILE A 612 3.22 1.41 11.33
CA ILE A 612 3.72 1.48 12.69
C ILE A 612 5.24 1.47 12.57
N THR A 613 5.92 2.47 13.12
CA THR A 613 7.36 2.65 12.93
C THR A 613 8.05 2.98 14.24
N THR A 614 9.27 2.46 14.40
CA THR A 614 10.21 2.83 15.45
C THR A 614 11.45 3.44 14.82
N ASP A 615 11.59 4.76 14.92
CA ASP A 615 12.83 5.44 14.54
C ASP A 615 13.82 5.37 15.72
N VAL A 616 15.07 5.01 15.42
CA VAL A 616 16.16 4.94 16.41
C VAL A 616 17.09 6.13 16.26
N ILE A 617 17.35 6.81 17.37
CA ILE A 617 18.40 7.83 17.50
C ILE A 617 19.55 7.21 18.29
N ALA A 618 20.65 6.93 17.60
CA ALA A 618 21.87 6.36 18.17
C ALA A 618 23.05 6.56 17.21
N THR A 619 24.28 6.41 17.72
CA THR A 619 25.43 6.20 16.85
C THR A 619 25.30 4.84 16.15
N PRO A 620 25.81 4.67 14.90
CA PRO A 620 25.73 3.39 14.20
C PRO A 620 26.32 2.21 14.98
N GLN A 621 27.39 2.45 15.74
CA GLN A 621 28.00 1.43 16.60
C GLN A 621 27.06 1.02 17.75
N LYS A 622 26.39 1.97 18.43
CA LYS A 622 25.45 1.64 19.50
C LYS A 622 24.20 0.94 19.02
N LEU A 623 23.73 1.29 17.82
CA LEU A 623 22.65 0.57 17.17
C LEU A 623 23.04 -0.90 16.91
N LEU A 624 24.22 -1.14 16.35
CA LEU A 624 24.73 -2.50 16.13
C LEU A 624 24.87 -3.26 17.45
N ASP A 625 25.47 -2.65 18.47
CA ASP A 625 25.64 -3.27 19.80
C ASP A 625 24.29 -3.70 20.41
N LEU A 626 23.24 -2.87 20.28
CA LEU A 626 21.88 -3.17 20.75
C LEU A 626 21.26 -4.35 20.00
N LEU A 627 21.38 -4.39 18.67
CA LEU A 627 20.78 -5.48 17.91
C LEU A 627 21.49 -6.81 18.21
N LEU A 628 22.82 -6.78 18.36
CA LEU A 628 23.61 -7.94 18.76
C LEU A 628 23.29 -8.41 20.18
N SER A 629 22.98 -7.51 21.14
CA SER A 629 22.53 -7.93 22.48
C SER A 629 21.18 -8.62 22.46
N TYR A 630 20.34 -8.32 21.47
CA TYR A 630 19.09 -9.05 21.22
C TYR A 630 19.26 -10.31 20.34
N GLY A 631 20.47 -10.59 19.86
CA GLY A 631 20.75 -11.74 19.00
C GLY A 631 20.12 -11.63 17.60
N VAL A 632 19.95 -10.40 17.09
CA VAL A 632 19.39 -10.13 15.76
C VAL A 632 20.26 -9.12 15.00
N THR A 633 20.12 -9.08 13.68
CA THR A 633 20.72 -8.03 12.83
C THR A 633 19.70 -7.36 11.92
N THR A 634 18.49 -7.91 11.87
CA THR A 634 17.38 -7.46 11.04
C THR A 634 16.16 -7.24 11.91
N VAL A 635 15.49 -6.08 11.75
CA VAL A 635 14.33 -5.71 12.55
C VAL A 635 13.22 -5.12 11.65
N PRO A 636 12.00 -5.68 11.69
CA PRO A 636 10.86 -5.10 10.98
C PRO A 636 10.36 -3.82 11.65
N CYS A 637 9.76 -2.93 10.87
CA CYS A 637 9.16 -1.67 11.34
C CYS A 637 10.12 -0.71 12.05
N MET A 638 11.43 -0.88 11.87
CA MET A 638 12.46 -0.03 12.46
C MET A 638 13.19 0.77 11.38
N ASP A 639 13.55 2.00 11.71
CA ASP A 639 14.36 2.88 10.87
C ASP A 639 15.41 3.60 11.74
N TRP A 640 16.46 4.14 11.12
CA TRP A 640 17.51 4.88 11.81
C TRP A 640 17.53 6.34 11.35
N ILE A 641 17.67 7.26 12.30
CA ILE A 641 17.81 8.69 12.01
C ILE A 641 19.28 9.00 11.68
N PRO A 642 19.61 9.45 10.44
CA PRO A 642 20.98 9.67 9.99
C PRO A 642 21.58 10.99 10.53
N SER A 643 21.47 11.21 11.83
CA SER A 643 22.05 12.31 12.59
C SER A 643 22.80 11.70 13.77
N ILE A 644 24.13 11.65 13.66
CA ILE A 644 24.98 10.93 14.62
C ILE A 644 25.08 11.73 15.93
N PRO A 645 24.66 11.18 17.08
CA PRO A 645 24.89 11.80 18.39
C PRO A 645 26.38 12.02 18.67
N ASP A 646 26.74 13.20 19.17
CA ASP A 646 28.13 13.58 19.52
C ASP A 646 28.20 14.43 20.81
N ASN A 647 27.20 14.27 21.69
CA ASN A 647 27.01 15.08 22.90
C ASN A 647 26.73 16.59 22.65
N THR A 648 26.52 17.02 21.40
CA THR A 648 26.08 18.38 21.07
C THR A 648 24.60 18.44 20.71
N SER A 649 24.04 19.64 20.67
CA SER A 649 22.64 19.84 20.27
C SER A 649 22.52 19.69 18.75
N LYS A 650 21.84 18.63 18.30
CA LYS A 650 21.59 18.37 16.88
C LYS A 650 20.10 18.31 16.59
N GLU A 651 19.78 18.48 15.33
CA GLU A 651 18.42 18.21 14.84
C GLU A 651 18.28 16.72 14.50
N TYR A 652 17.23 16.10 15.04
CA TYR A 652 16.83 14.72 14.75
C TYR A 652 15.48 14.75 14.05
N LYS A 653 15.51 14.52 12.73
CA LYS A 653 14.33 14.53 11.86
C LYS A 653 13.72 13.13 11.78
N GLY A 654 12.40 13.03 11.99
CA GLY A 654 11.67 11.78 11.78
C GLY A 654 11.75 11.35 10.31
N ARG A 655 11.84 10.04 10.08
CA ARG A 655 12.06 9.46 8.73
C ARG A 655 10.82 9.46 7.85
N ARG A 656 9.64 9.53 8.48
CA ARG A 656 8.34 9.69 7.81
C ARG A 656 7.60 10.85 8.45
N LYS A 657 6.57 11.38 7.78
CA LYS A 657 5.70 12.39 8.40
C LYS A 657 4.92 11.74 9.55
N ILE A 658 5.19 12.21 10.77
CA ILE A 658 4.61 11.67 11.99
C ILE A 658 3.20 12.21 12.17
N GLU A 659 2.20 11.33 12.22
CA GLU A 659 0.81 11.71 12.50
C GLU A 659 0.49 11.65 13.99
N ARG A 660 1.04 10.62 14.66
CA ARG A 660 0.78 10.30 16.05
C ARG A 660 1.97 9.57 16.63
N THR A 661 2.46 10.00 17.78
CA THR A 661 3.49 9.30 18.53
C THR A 661 2.88 8.37 19.59
N SER A 662 3.70 7.47 20.12
CA SER A 662 3.48 6.89 21.45
C SER A 662 3.39 7.98 22.52
N SER A 663 2.99 7.59 23.72
CA SER A 663 2.93 8.50 24.88
C SER A 663 4.31 8.91 25.40
N SER A 664 5.39 8.25 24.99
CA SER A 664 6.75 8.50 25.51
C SER A 664 7.83 8.06 24.53
N LEU A 665 8.91 8.84 24.48
CA LEU A 665 10.20 8.44 23.95
C LEU A 665 10.85 7.46 24.93
N LEU A 666 11.36 6.34 24.45
CA LEU A 666 12.08 5.37 25.28
C LEU A 666 13.58 5.62 25.17
N ILE A 667 14.29 5.57 26.30
CA ILE A 667 15.70 5.94 26.38
C ILE A 667 16.47 4.88 27.16
N THR A 668 17.61 4.45 26.65
CA THR A 668 18.53 3.54 27.35
C THR A 668 19.98 3.99 27.16
N ASP A 669 20.82 3.81 28.17
CA ASP A 669 22.26 4.00 28.14
C ASP A 669 23.05 2.69 28.41
N ASN A 670 22.33 1.57 28.54
CA ASN A 670 22.85 0.25 28.88
C ASN A 670 22.31 -0.84 27.94
N LEU A 671 22.21 -0.53 26.65
CA LEU A 671 21.82 -1.47 25.58
C LEU A 671 20.47 -2.18 25.85
N GLY A 672 19.53 -1.47 26.47
CA GLY A 672 18.17 -1.94 26.66
C GLY A 672 17.94 -2.84 27.88
N GLU A 673 18.92 -2.98 28.77
CA GLU A 673 18.72 -3.63 30.08
C GLU A 673 17.71 -2.84 30.94
N ASN A 674 17.76 -1.50 30.91
CA ASN A 674 16.78 -0.63 31.55
C ASN A 674 16.32 0.47 30.58
N TRP A 675 15.06 0.89 30.72
CA TRP A 675 14.45 1.92 29.87
C TRP A 675 13.84 3.03 30.70
N LEU A 676 14.19 4.26 30.34
CA LEU A 676 13.57 5.48 30.83
C LEU A 676 12.53 5.97 29.82
N THR A 677 11.49 6.64 30.32
CA THR A 677 10.46 7.27 29.49
C THR A 677 10.57 8.78 29.58
N SER A 678 10.37 9.46 28.46
CA SER A 678 10.32 10.92 28.40
C SER A 678 9.21 11.38 27.48
N THR A 679 8.43 12.37 27.93
CA THR A 679 7.44 13.06 27.09
C THR A 679 8.02 14.30 26.41
N SER A 680 9.29 14.61 26.71
CA SER A 680 9.99 15.75 26.14
C SER A 680 10.12 15.59 24.63
N TYR A 681 10.05 16.69 23.89
CA TYR A 681 10.27 16.77 22.44
C TYR A 681 9.19 16.14 21.52
N LEU A 682 8.35 15.21 21.99
CA LEU A 682 7.34 14.53 21.18
C LEU A 682 6.43 15.48 20.39
N GLY A 683 6.00 16.59 21.01
CA GLY A 683 5.15 17.58 20.33
C GLY A 683 5.78 18.25 19.10
N ARG A 684 7.12 18.31 19.03
CA ARG A 684 7.85 18.89 17.89
C ARG A 684 7.83 17.98 16.67
N TYR A 685 7.82 16.67 16.89
CA TYR A 685 7.74 15.67 15.83
C TYR A 685 6.37 15.66 15.12
N ILE A 686 5.28 15.95 15.85
CA ILE A 686 3.93 16.04 15.27
C ILE A 686 3.76 17.36 14.48
N GLY A 687 4.52 18.40 14.86
CA GLY A 687 4.50 19.71 14.21
C GLY A 687 5.05 19.72 12.78
N PHE A 688 5.05 20.89 12.15
CA PHE A 688 5.50 21.07 10.76
C PHE A 688 6.98 20.72 10.56
N SER A 689 7.83 20.95 11.57
CA SER A 689 9.26 20.62 11.48
C SER A 689 9.55 19.13 11.38
N ASN A 690 8.63 18.26 11.85
CA ASN A 690 8.80 16.80 11.91
C ASN A 690 10.14 16.39 12.56
N SER A 691 10.63 17.20 13.49
CA SER A 691 11.98 17.10 14.03
C SER A 691 12.04 17.65 15.44
N SER A 692 13.09 17.27 16.16
CA SER A 692 13.42 17.93 17.42
C SER A 692 14.90 18.23 17.53
N MET A 693 15.21 19.36 18.16
CA MET A 693 16.57 19.79 18.47
C MET A 693 16.84 19.60 19.97
N HIS A 694 17.80 18.75 20.29
CA HIS A 694 18.24 18.45 21.66
C HIS A 694 19.61 17.77 21.66
N VAL A 695 20.19 17.62 22.85
CA VAL A 695 21.44 16.89 23.07
C VAL A 695 21.14 15.42 23.30
N VAL A 696 21.81 14.54 22.55
CA VAL A 696 21.80 13.09 22.78
C VAL A 696 23.23 12.65 23.08
N PRO A 697 23.49 12.03 24.25
CA PRO A 697 24.80 11.47 24.55
C PRO A 697 25.21 10.37 23.59
N GLU A 698 26.50 10.25 23.26
CA GLU A 698 27.03 9.25 22.33
C GLU A 698 26.75 7.79 22.74
N ASN A 699 26.64 7.55 24.05
CA ASN A 699 26.35 6.24 24.62
C ASN A 699 24.85 5.92 24.75
N GLN A 700 23.98 6.86 24.39
CA GLN A 700 22.54 6.74 24.56
C GLN A 700 21.86 6.27 23.27
N ILE A 701 20.79 5.50 23.45
CA ILE A 701 19.85 5.09 22.40
C ILE A 701 18.48 5.62 22.77
N GLN A 702 17.79 6.24 21.81
CA GLN A 702 16.39 6.67 21.95
C GLN A 702 15.51 6.00 20.89
N LEU A 703 14.33 5.53 21.29
CA LEU A 703 13.32 4.96 20.41
C LEU A 703 12.12 5.91 20.32
N LEU A 704 11.88 6.42 19.11
CA LEU A 704 10.71 7.20 18.75
C LEU A 704 9.70 6.30 18.04
N GLN A 705 8.62 5.94 18.74
CA GLN A 705 7.58 5.07 18.21
C GLN A 705 6.39 5.90 17.74
N TYR A 706 5.91 5.67 16.51
CA TYR A 706 4.86 6.48 15.92
C TYR A 706 4.10 5.77 14.80
N ARG A 707 3.06 6.46 14.31
CA ARG A 707 2.29 6.11 13.12
C ARG A 707 2.51 7.13 12.02
N SER A 708 2.63 6.66 10.78
CA SER A 708 2.70 7.51 9.57
C SER A 708 1.89 6.92 8.42
N SER A 709 1.50 7.76 7.45
CA SER A 709 0.82 7.31 6.23
C SER A 709 1.78 6.59 5.27
N ALA A 710 1.26 5.58 4.58
CA ALA A 710 1.91 4.90 3.47
C ALA A 710 2.00 5.81 2.23
N SER A 711 2.98 5.54 1.36
CA SER A 711 3.10 6.19 0.05
C SER A 711 1.85 6.01 -0.79
N VAL A 712 1.40 7.09 -1.46
CA VAL A 712 0.27 7.08 -2.42
C VAL A 712 0.69 6.74 -3.85
N VAL A 713 1.99 6.51 -4.05
CA VAL A 713 2.57 6.09 -5.33
C VAL A 713 3.38 4.82 -5.17
N LYS A 714 3.49 4.05 -6.25
CA LYS A 714 4.43 2.94 -6.39
C LYS A 714 5.46 3.26 -7.45
N ARG A 715 6.70 2.85 -7.18
CA ARG A 715 7.81 2.96 -8.13
C ARG A 715 7.67 1.80 -9.11
N ALA A 716 7.70 2.12 -10.40
CA ALA A 716 7.45 1.14 -11.43
C ALA A 716 8.65 0.21 -11.59
N SER A 717 8.55 -1.05 -11.19
CA SER A 717 9.58 -2.02 -11.56
C SER A 717 9.61 -2.16 -13.08
N LEU A 718 10.80 -2.00 -13.68
CA LEU A 718 11.06 -2.07 -15.13
C LEU A 718 10.75 -3.46 -15.76
N PHE A 719 10.30 -4.44 -14.96
CA PHE A 719 10.21 -5.86 -15.33
C PHE A 719 9.05 -6.26 -16.24
N ASN A 720 8.49 -5.33 -17.01
CA ASN A 720 7.59 -5.72 -18.09
C ASN A 720 7.75 -4.79 -19.29
N GLY A 721 8.92 -4.88 -19.95
CA GLY A 721 9.38 -4.11 -21.13
C GLY A 721 8.46 -4.10 -22.35
N SER A 722 7.23 -3.61 -22.19
CA SER A 722 6.20 -3.43 -23.23
C SER A 722 5.09 -2.46 -22.81
N THR A 723 5.06 -1.95 -21.58
CA THR A 723 4.12 -0.88 -21.23
C THR A 723 4.73 0.47 -21.63
N ARG A 724 4.59 0.86 -22.90
CA ARG A 724 4.56 2.28 -23.24
C ARG A 724 3.36 2.85 -22.49
N ARG A 725 3.61 3.60 -21.42
CA ARG A 725 2.56 4.17 -20.56
C ARG A 725 2.21 5.53 -21.14
N LEU A 726 1.44 5.45 -22.20
CA LEU A 726 0.96 6.57 -22.98
C LEU A 726 -0.15 7.25 -22.19
N PRO A 727 -0.21 8.59 -22.08
CA PRO A 727 -1.45 9.26 -21.73
C PRO A 727 -2.59 8.66 -22.56
N PHE A 728 -3.61 8.24 -21.84
CA PHE A 728 -4.82 7.62 -22.35
C PHE A 728 -5.39 8.39 -23.57
N ALA A 729 -6.14 7.70 -24.43
CA ALA A 729 -6.56 8.08 -25.80
C ALA A 729 -7.12 9.51 -26.04
N ASN A 730 -7.35 10.31 -25.00
CA ASN A 730 -7.78 11.71 -25.06
C ASN A 730 -6.73 12.74 -24.59
N ALA A 731 -5.50 12.32 -24.24
CA ALA A 731 -4.45 13.20 -23.72
C ALA A 731 -4.86 14.05 -22.48
N ALA A 732 -5.75 13.52 -21.64
CA ALA A 732 -6.18 14.21 -20.43
C ALA A 732 -5.01 14.31 -19.44
N ILE A 733 -4.61 15.55 -19.16
CA ILE A 733 -3.55 15.93 -18.22
C ILE A 733 -4.15 17.00 -17.31
N SER A 734 -3.87 16.96 -16.00
CA SER A 734 -4.31 17.98 -15.03
C SER A 734 -3.60 19.32 -15.22
N GLY A 735 -3.96 20.34 -14.44
CA GLY A 735 -3.08 21.49 -14.19
C GLY A 735 -1.78 21.09 -13.47
N ILE A 736 -0.87 22.06 -13.32
CA ILE A 736 0.37 21.83 -12.55
C ILE A 736 0.10 22.19 -11.11
N TRP A 737 0.35 21.25 -10.21
CA TRP A 737 0.20 21.44 -8.79
C TRP A 737 1.58 21.57 -8.17
N ALA A 738 1.77 22.56 -7.30
CA ALA A 738 2.96 22.65 -6.47
C ALA A 738 2.59 22.85 -5.00
N THR A 739 3.38 22.22 -4.14
CA THR A 739 3.19 22.25 -2.69
C THR A 739 4.53 22.12 -1.95
N THR A 740 4.61 22.86 -0.85
CA THR A 740 5.73 22.84 0.10
C THR A 740 5.27 22.49 1.52
N SER A 741 3.95 22.34 1.72
CA SER A 741 3.32 22.19 3.03
C SER A 741 3.61 20.84 3.69
N ALA A 742 3.84 20.88 5.00
CA ALA A 742 4.07 19.70 5.83
C ALA A 742 2.78 18.94 6.22
N ASP A 743 1.60 19.50 5.95
CA ASP A 743 0.31 18.85 6.27
C ASP A 743 -0.04 17.81 5.20
N ILE A 744 -0.30 16.57 5.63
CA ILE A 744 -0.65 15.45 4.75
C ILE A 744 -1.94 15.70 3.95
N LYS A 745 -2.84 16.56 4.44
CA LYS A 745 -4.07 16.98 3.76
C LYS A 745 -3.88 18.20 2.85
N LYS A 746 -2.65 18.73 2.75
CA LYS A 746 -2.28 19.90 1.95
C LYS A 746 -0.99 19.64 1.15
N GLY A 747 -0.84 18.44 0.62
CA GLY A 747 0.26 18.09 -0.28
C GLY A 747 1.46 17.46 0.39
N GLY A 748 1.51 17.42 1.72
CA GLY A 748 2.63 16.82 2.46
C GLY A 748 2.82 15.33 2.16
N LEU A 749 1.71 14.58 2.00
CA LEU A 749 1.76 13.15 1.71
C LEU A 749 2.24 12.87 0.29
N VAL A 750 1.72 13.60 -0.71
CA VAL A 750 2.15 13.41 -2.11
C VAL A 750 3.60 13.86 -2.31
N ASN A 751 4.04 14.93 -1.65
CA ASN A 751 5.43 15.34 -1.67
C ASN A 751 6.35 14.25 -1.11
N TYR A 752 6.08 13.75 0.10
CA TYR A 752 6.83 12.64 0.68
C TYR A 752 6.81 11.39 -0.22
N SER A 753 5.66 11.06 -0.81
CA SER A 753 5.53 9.88 -1.67
C SER A 753 6.38 9.98 -2.95
N LEU A 754 6.52 11.18 -3.51
CA LEU A 754 7.27 11.45 -4.73
C LEU A 754 8.77 11.63 -4.48
N THR A 755 9.14 12.40 -3.46
CA THR A 755 10.53 12.82 -3.20
C THR A 755 11.22 12.03 -2.09
N GLY A 756 10.45 11.29 -1.27
CA GLY A 756 10.89 10.66 -0.01
C GLY A 756 11.32 11.62 1.09
N GLN A 757 11.26 12.93 0.86
CA GLN A 757 11.57 13.94 1.87
C GLN A 757 10.29 14.39 2.58
N VAL A 758 10.37 14.56 3.89
CA VAL A 758 9.24 15.12 4.66
C VAL A 758 9.25 16.65 4.50
N PRO A 759 8.21 17.26 3.90
CA PRO A 759 8.14 18.71 3.79
C PRO A 759 7.99 19.37 5.16
N VAL A 760 8.46 20.63 5.24
CA VAL A 760 8.47 21.44 6.48
C VAL A 760 7.77 22.79 6.32
N GLY A 761 7.17 23.08 5.17
CA GLY A 761 6.46 24.35 4.92
C GLY A 761 5.25 24.53 5.82
N ASP A 762 5.06 25.76 6.29
CA ASP A 762 4.06 26.15 7.28
C ASP A 762 2.78 26.69 6.61
N GLY A 763 1.97 25.77 6.07
CA GLY A 763 0.54 25.98 5.92
C GLY A 763 0.01 26.68 4.66
N SER A 764 0.84 27.07 3.68
CA SER A 764 0.31 27.48 2.36
C SER A 764 -0.52 26.36 1.75
N ASP A 765 -1.67 26.72 1.19
CA ASP A 765 -2.47 25.77 0.42
C ASP A 765 -1.72 25.43 -0.87
N PRO A 766 -1.78 24.17 -1.32
CA PRO A 766 -1.23 23.78 -2.61
C PRO A 766 -1.79 24.67 -3.72
N LEU A 767 -0.90 25.13 -4.59
CA LEU A 767 -1.25 26.04 -5.66
C LEU A 767 -1.35 25.29 -6.98
N ARG A 768 -2.40 25.62 -7.75
CA ARG A 768 -2.60 25.14 -9.11
C ARG A 768 -2.18 26.22 -10.10
N TYR A 769 -1.22 25.89 -10.93
CA TYR A 769 -0.66 26.74 -11.97
C TYR A 769 -1.21 26.38 -13.34
N ARG A 770 -1.30 27.41 -14.17
CA ARG A 770 -1.73 27.28 -15.55
C ARG A 770 -0.65 26.57 -16.36
N ARG A 771 -1.07 25.63 -17.21
CA ARG A 771 -0.23 25.06 -18.27
C ARG A 771 -0.15 26.04 -19.43
N GLU A 772 1.06 26.27 -19.91
CA GLU A 772 1.31 27.17 -21.04
C GLU A 772 1.54 26.41 -22.34
N ARG A 773 2.21 25.25 -22.24
CA ARG A 773 2.54 24.40 -23.38
C ARG A 773 2.42 22.93 -23.02
N ILE A 774 1.95 22.12 -23.96
CA ILE A 774 1.90 20.65 -23.86
C ILE A 774 2.37 20.11 -25.20
N GLY A 775 3.63 19.67 -25.32
CA GLY A 775 4.09 19.02 -26.54
C GLY A 775 3.83 17.52 -26.48
N LEU A 776 2.80 17.09 -27.21
CA LEU A 776 2.44 15.69 -27.36
C LEU A 776 2.70 15.25 -28.79
N LEU A 777 3.44 14.14 -28.93
CA LEU A 777 3.50 13.41 -30.19
C LEU A 777 2.41 12.36 -30.24
N HIS A 778 1.72 12.30 -31.38
CA HIS A 778 0.87 11.17 -31.69
C HIS A 778 1.70 10.03 -32.27
N THR A 779 1.64 8.86 -31.63
CA THR A 779 2.27 7.62 -32.08
C THR A 779 1.19 6.59 -32.41
N ARG A 780 1.57 5.52 -33.13
CA ARG A 780 0.65 4.40 -33.46
C ARG A 780 -0.03 3.79 -32.22
N ASP A 781 0.63 3.85 -31.07
CA ASP A 781 0.17 3.20 -29.85
C ASP A 781 -0.61 4.18 -28.92
N GLY A 782 -0.63 5.49 -29.21
CA GLY A 782 -1.22 6.56 -28.37
C GLY A 782 -0.41 7.86 -28.37
N TYR A 783 -0.67 8.78 -27.43
CA TYR A 783 0.09 10.03 -27.27
C TYR A 783 1.30 9.83 -26.35
N VAL A 784 2.46 10.41 -26.67
CA VAL A 784 3.62 10.53 -25.76
C VAL A 784 3.97 12.00 -25.56
N LEU A 785 4.59 12.35 -24.43
CA LEU A 785 5.38 13.58 -24.36
C LEU A 785 6.56 13.44 -25.32
N ASP A 786 6.77 14.44 -26.17
CA ASP A 786 7.91 14.47 -27.11
C ASP A 786 9.21 14.69 -26.33
N GLY A 787 10.23 13.86 -26.55
CA GLY A 787 11.54 14.00 -25.91
C GLY A 787 12.48 14.97 -26.63
N THR A 788 11.95 15.87 -27.46
CA THR A 788 12.71 16.95 -28.10
C THR A 788 12.53 18.25 -27.31
N TRP A 789 13.64 18.91 -26.95
CA TRP A 789 13.72 20.17 -26.17
C TRP A 789 12.75 21.28 -26.60
N THR A 790 12.21 21.22 -27.81
CA THR A 790 11.30 22.22 -28.37
C THR A 790 9.83 22.02 -27.98
N GLN A 791 9.49 20.99 -27.18
CA GLN A 791 8.11 20.55 -26.94
C GLN A 791 7.82 20.05 -25.50
N ASP A 792 8.65 20.37 -24.49
CA ASP A 792 8.36 19.99 -23.10
C ASP A 792 7.06 20.62 -22.56
N LEU A 793 6.48 19.99 -21.53
CA LEU A 793 5.33 20.55 -20.81
C LEU A 793 5.81 21.74 -19.99
N ALA A 794 5.32 22.93 -20.32
CA ALA A 794 5.67 24.18 -19.65
C ALA A 794 4.49 24.76 -18.86
N HIS A 795 4.80 25.48 -17.79
CA HIS A 795 3.82 26.10 -16.91
C HIS A 795 4.18 27.54 -16.55
N ALA A 796 3.16 28.28 -16.09
CA ALA A 796 3.37 29.62 -15.55
C ALA A 796 4.35 29.58 -14.37
N GLU A 797 5.06 30.69 -14.16
CA GLU A 797 6.01 30.85 -13.06
C GLU A 797 5.40 30.45 -11.72
N LEU A 798 6.15 29.67 -10.93
CA LEU A 798 5.75 29.30 -9.57
C LEU A 798 5.98 30.48 -8.62
N ASP A 799 4.93 31.22 -8.34
CA ASP A 799 4.92 32.32 -7.39
C ASP A 799 4.21 31.93 -6.08
N SER A 800 4.44 32.68 -5.00
CA SER A 800 3.65 32.53 -3.75
C SER A 800 3.74 31.17 -3.02
N LEU A 801 4.75 30.33 -3.31
CA LEU A 801 5.07 29.16 -2.49
C LEU A 801 5.80 29.56 -1.20
N ASP A 802 5.59 28.80 -0.12
CA ASP A 802 6.37 28.99 1.11
C ASP A 802 7.88 28.80 0.86
N PRO A 803 8.74 29.51 1.62
CA PRO A 803 10.19 29.44 1.52
C PRO A 803 10.76 28.13 2.10
N SER A 804 10.37 27.00 1.52
CA SER A 804 10.79 25.66 1.90
C SER A 804 10.77 24.72 0.69
N ASN A 805 11.47 23.59 0.82
CA ASN A 805 11.48 22.55 -0.21
C ASN A 805 10.07 22.02 -0.49
N GLY A 806 9.85 21.60 -1.72
CA GLY A 806 8.54 21.22 -2.23
C GLY A 806 8.60 20.22 -3.37
N VAL A 807 7.47 20.08 -4.04
CA VAL A 807 7.35 19.32 -5.28
C VAL A 807 6.40 20.06 -6.22
N LYS A 808 6.71 20.03 -7.52
CA LYS A 808 5.74 20.30 -8.60
C LYS A 808 5.39 18.99 -9.30
N PHE A 809 4.13 18.82 -9.68
CA PHE A 809 3.68 17.63 -10.40
C PHE A 809 2.41 17.86 -11.21
N HIS A 810 2.11 16.92 -12.10
CA HIS A 810 0.81 16.80 -12.75
C HIS A 810 0.36 15.34 -12.80
N VAL A 811 -0.94 15.16 -12.97
CA VAL A 811 -1.57 13.84 -13.10
C VAL A 811 -2.04 13.64 -14.54
N SER A 812 -1.78 12.44 -15.05
CA SER A 812 -2.34 11.93 -16.29
C SER A 812 -2.86 10.50 -16.09
N LEU A 813 -3.58 9.96 -17.07
CA LEU A 813 -4.07 8.58 -17.04
C LEU A 813 -3.12 7.68 -17.83
N GLY A 814 -2.38 6.81 -17.14
CA GLY A 814 -1.53 5.81 -17.76
C GLY A 814 -2.31 4.54 -18.11
N HIS A 815 -2.22 4.09 -19.36
CA HIS A 815 -2.85 2.83 -19.79
C HIS A 815 -1.85 1.66 -19.78
N GLN A 816 -2.20 0.61 -19.06
CA GLN A 816 -1.48 -0.66 -19.11
C GLN A 816 -2.11 -1.59 -20.15
N THR A 817 -1.50 -1.65 -21.34
CA THR A 817 -2.03 -2.37 -22.51
C THR A 817 -2.23 -3.87 -22.30
N LYS A 818 -1.45 -4.49 -21.40
CA LYS A 818 -1.46 -5.93 -21.10
C LYS A 818 -2.76 -6.41 -20.42
N ASN A 819 -3.27 -5.64 -19.46
CA ASN A 819 -4.45 -5.97 -18.66
C ASN A 819 -5.61 -4.97 -18.86
N ASN A 820 -5.43 -3.93 -19.68
CA ASN A 820 -6.38 -2.82 -19.89
C ASN A 820 -6.72 -2.03 -18.63
N LEU A 821 -5.83 -2.00 -17.65
CA LEU A 821 -6.02 -1.16 -16.47
C LEU A 821 -5.56 0.27 -16.76
N ILE A 822 -6.27 1.21 -16.15
CA ILE A 822 -5.92 2.62 -16.13
C ILE A 822 -5.40 2.97 -14.75
N TYR A 823 -4.24 3.62 -14.70
CA TYR A 823 -3.61 4.10 -13.47
C TYR A 823 -3.52 5.62 -13.46
N PRO A 824 -3.59 6.25 -12.28
CA PRO A 824 -3.02 7.56 -12.09
C PRO A 824 -1.52 7.51 -12.41
N GLN A 825 -1.04 8.43 -13.24
CA GLN A 825 0.38 8.61 -13.52
C GLN A 825 0.77 10.02 -13.08
N LEU A 826 1.73 10.10 -12.17
CA LEU A 826 2.23 11.35 -11.62
C LEU A 826 3.61 11.61 -12.20
N THR A 827 3.75 12.72 -12.91
CA THR A 827 5.04 13.25 -13.37
C THR A 827 5.43 14.38 -12.44
N PHE A 828 6.63 14.34 -11.87
CA PHE A 828 7.02 15.26 -10.81
C PHE A 828 8.47 15.74 -10.95
N LYS A 829 8.74 16.88 -10.31
CA LYS A 829 10.08 17.42 -10.05
C LYS A 829 10.11 18.04 -8.65
N GLN A 830 11.12 17.70 -7.86
CA GLN A 830 11.35 18.28 -6.55
C GLN A 830 11.75 19.75 -6.70
N LEU A 831 11.27 20.58 -5.78
CA LEU A 831 11.61 21.99 -5.66
C LEU A 831 12.54 22.16 -4.46
N TYR A 832 13.70 22.77 -4.66
CA TYR A 832 14.65 23.05 -3.58
C TYR A 832 14.70 24.55 -3.31
N TYR A 833 14.37 24.96 -2.09
CA TYR A 833 14.37 26.38 -1.74
C TYR A 833 15.75 26.82 -1.22
N GLU A 834 16.40 27.73 -1.93
CA GLU A 834 17.66 28.33 -1.49
C GLU A 834 17.44 29.37 -0.39
N THR A 835 18.07 29.14 0.77
CA THR A 835 18.00 30.05 1.90
C THR A 835 19.08 31.13 1.79
N GLY A 836 18.64 32.35 1.48
CA GLY A 836 19.51 33.53 1.38
C GLY A 836 19.80 33.94 -0.06
N ASP A 837 20.28 35.18 -0.24
CA ASP A 837 20.66 35.67 -1.57
C ASP A 837 22.05 35.11 -1.92
N LYS A 838 22.20 34.51 -3.11
CA LYS A 838 23.52 34.12 -3.61
C LYS A 838 24.40 35.38 -3.73
N PRO A 839 25.65 35.34 -3.23
CA PRO A 839 26.54 36.49 -3.32
C PRO A 839 26.78 36.84 -4.79
N VAL A 840 26.52 38.10 -5.15
CA VAL A 840 26.68 38.60 -6.52
C VAL A 840 27.97 39.40 -6.62
N THR A 841 28.95 38.86 -7.36
CA THR A 841 30.19 39.54 -7.69
C THR A 841 29.90 40.74 -8.60
N ILE A 842 30.28 41.95 -8.18
CA ILE A 842 30.08 43.16 -8.98
C ILE A 842 31.31 43.40 -9.85
N ILE A 843 31.13 43.38 -11.17
CA ILE A 843 32.20 43.64 -12.13
C ILE A 843 31.98 45.02 -12.72
N ASP A 844 32.83 45.97 -12.33
CA ASP A 844 32.79 47.35 -12.81
C ASP A 844 33.62 47.53 -14.09
N LEU A 845 32.94 47.70 -15.22
CA LEU A 845 33.52 47.81 -16.54
C LEU A 845 33.92 49.24 -16.93
N SER A 846 33.87 50.21 -16.00
CA SER A 846 34.37 51.59 -16.21
C SER A 846 35.86 51.63 -16.59
N THR A 847 36.60 50.58 -16.24
CA THR A 847 37.93 50.26 -16.80
C THR A 847 37.97 48.78 -17.17
N PRO A 848 38.80 48.36 -18.15
CA PRO A 848 38.97 46.94 -18.46
C PRO A 848 39.37 46.12 -17.23
N GLN A 849 38.60 45.08 -16.91
CA GLN A 849 38.79 44.17 -15.77
C GLN A 849 39.30 42.82 -16.24
N THR A 850 40.22 42.23 -15.49
CA THR A 850 40.54 40.80 -15.62
C THR A 850 39.58 40.01 -14.73
N VAL A 851 38.77 39.16 -15.36
CA VAL A 851 37.69 38.42 -14.70
C VAL A 851 38.08 36.97 -14.53
N ASN A 852 37.87 36.47 -13.31
CA ASN A 852 37.97 35.07 -12.95
C ASN A 852 36.66 34.70 -12.25
N LEU A 853 35.90 33.78 -12.82
CA LEU A 853 34.62 33.31 -12.29
C LEU A 853 34.59 31.79 -12.34
N GLU A 854 34.13 31.17 -11.27
CA GLU A 854 33.93 29.72 -11.22
C GLU A 854 32.55 29.33 -11.76
N ILE A 855 32.37 28.05 -12.13
CA ILE A 855 31.06 27.53 -12.57
C ILE A 855 30.05 27.71 -11.42
N GLY A 856 28.88 28.28 -11.72
CA GLY A 856 27.82 28.58 -10.77
C GLY A 856 27.99 29.92 -10.03
N GLU A 857 29.08 30.67 -10.24
CA GLU A 857 29.25 31.98 -9.60
C GLU A 857 28.29 33.02 -10.21
N HIS A 858 27.61 33.76 -9.33
CA HIS A 858 26.70 34.84 -9.70
C HIS A 858 27.46 36.16 -9.79
N PHE A 859 27.26 36.91 -10.87
CA PHE A 859 27.87 38.21 -11.07
C PHE A 859 26.91 39.20 -11.71
N LYS A 860 27.19 40.49 -11.55
CA LYS A 860 26.50 41.55 -12.29
C LYS A 860 27.51 42.51 -12.89
N LEU A 861 27.22 42.93 -14.12
CA LEU A 861 28.01 43.94 -14.81
C LEU A 861 27.46 45.32 -14.44
N ILE A 862 28.35 46.25 -14.11
CA ILE A 862 28.03 47.67 -14.00
C ILE A 862 28.95 48.48 -14.92
N ASN A 863 28.47 49.60 -15.43
CA ASN A 863 29.12 50.41 -16.45
C ASN A 863 29.39 49.67 -17.77
N ASN A 864 28.54 48.69 -18.11
CA ASN A 864 28.45 48.08 -19.44
C ASN A 864 27.68 49.03 -20.38
N ARG A 865 28.15 49.17 -21.62
CA ARG A 865 27.46 49.97 -22.63
C ARG A 865 26.16 49.32 -23.11
N ASN A 866 26.07 48.00 -23.03
CA ASN A 866 24.87 47.27 -23.42
C ASN A 866 23.79 47.30 -22.32
N SER A 867 22.78 48.15 -22.50
CA SER A 867 21.65 48.30 -21.57
C SER A 867 20.78 47.04 -21.40
N PHE A 868 20.89 46.06 -22.30
CA PHE A 868 20.14 44.80 -22.18
C PHE A 868 20.76 43.81 -21.19
N ILE A 869 22.03 44.00 -20.81
CA ILE A 869 22.75 43.12 -19.87
C ILE A 869 23.25 43.89 -18.65
N GLU A 870 23.41 45.21 -18.76
CA GLU A 870 23.78 46.09 -17.65
C GLU A 870 22.86 45.88 -16.43
N GLY A 871 23.48 45.62 -15.27
CA GLY A 871 22.78 45.44 -14.00
C GLY A 871 22.04 44.11 -13.83
N LEU A 872 22.01 43.23 -14.84
CA LEU A 872 21.46 41.89 -14.69
C LEU A 872 22.39 41.01 -13.85
N VAL A 873 21.79 40.14 -13.04
CA VAL A 873 22.51 39.08 -12.35
C VAL A 873 22.61 37.90 -13.31
N LEU A 874 23.83 37.46 -13.59
CA LEU A 874 24.16 36.36 -14.48
C LEU A 874 24.82 35.23 -13.69
N ALA A 875 24.60 33.99 -14.11
CA ALA A 875 25.25 32.80 -13.55
C ALA A 875 26.27 32.24 -14.55
N THR A 876 27.44 31.86 -14.07
CA THR A 876 28.54 31.36 -14.90
C THR A 876 28.35 29.88 -15.24
N ARG A 877 28.34 29.50 -16.53
CA ARG A 877 28.16 28.10 -16.99
C ARG A 877 29.46 27.35 -17.19
N GLN A 878 30.56 28.07 -17.37
CA GLN A 878 31.89 27.53 -17.60
C GLN A 878 32.91 28.37 -16.85
N THR A 879 33.95 27.77 -16.28
CA THR A 879 35.00 28.52 -15.59
C THR A 879 35.60 29.56 -16.53
N ILE A 880 35.55 30.82 -16.12
CA ILE A 880 36.17 31.95 -16.82
C ILE A 880 37.48 32.23 -16.10
N THR A 881 38.60 32.17 -16.81
CA THR A 881 39.91 32.44 -16.24
C THR A 881 40.67 33.43 -17.12
N ASN A 882 41.19 34.50 -16.51
CA ASN A 882 42.01 35.52 -17.15
C ASN A 882 41.40 36.17 -18.40
N GLN A 883 40.07 36.31 -18.46
CA GLN A 883 39.43 37.06 -19.55
C GLN A 883 39.41 38.55 -19.23
N THR A 884 39.73 39.40 -20.21
CA THR A 884 39.63 40.85 -20.05
C THR A 884 38.29 41.34 -20.59
N TRP A 885 37.47 41.92 -19.73
CA TRP A 885 36.17 42.51 -20.09
C TRP A 885 36.23 44.04 -19.91
N GLY A 886 35.66 44.80 -20.83
CA GLY A 886 35.49 46.25 -20.74
C GLY A 886 34.10 46.69 -21.18
N GLU A 887 33.84 47.99 -21.17
CA GLU A 887 32.51 48.57 -21.42
C GLU A 887 31.81 48.10 -22.71
N ALA A 888 32.56 47.73 -23.76
CA ALA A 888 32.03 47.30 -25.05
C ALA A 888 32.07 45.77 -25.27
N SER A 889 32.57 45.00 -24.30
CA SER A 889 32.74 43.54 -24.44
C SER A 889 31.44 42.79 -24.72
N PHE A 890 30.31 43.39 -24.35
CA PHE A 890 28.99 42.78 -24.47
C PHE A 890 28.06 43.50 -25.46
N ASP A 891 28.55 44.44 -26.27
CA ASP A 891 27.73 45.27 -27.18
C ASP A 891 26.82 44.45 -28.12
N LEU A 892 27.26 43.27 -28.52
CA LEU A 892 26.52 42.40 -29.43
C LEU A 892 25.69 41.32 -28.71
N HIS A 893 25.57 41.34 -27.39
CA HIS A 893 24.88 40.29 -26.64
C HIS A 893 23.41 40.65 -26.37
N ARG A 894 22.54 39.65 -26.32
CA ARG A 894 21.11 39.78 -26.01
C ARG A 894 20.67 38.62 -25.12
N VAL A 895 19.79 38.91 -24.18
CA VAL A 895 19.15 37.92 -23.32
C VAL A 895 17.89 37.41 -24.03
N ASN A 896 17.72 36.09 -24.07
CA ASN A 896 16.43 35.50 -24.32
C ASN A 896 15.79 35.17 -22.98
N TYR A 897 14.69 35.84 -22.66
CA TYR A 897 13.99 35.66 -21.38
C TYR A 897 13.19 34.37 -21.32
N ASP A 898 12.92 33.75 -22.48
CA ASP A 898 12.13 32.51 -22.55
C ASP A 898 12.96 31.27 -22.17
N ASP A 899 14.27 31.29 -22.39
CA ASP A 899 15.17 30.16 -22.11
C ASP A 899 16.36 30.52 -21.19
N GLY A 900 16.43 31.78 -20.72
CA GLY A 900 17.50 32.30 -19.86
C GLY A 900 18.87 32.45 -20.53
N ASN A 901 19.01 32.08 -21.81
CA ASN A 901 20.30 32.03 -22.49
C ASN A 901 20.73 33.38 -23.05
N ILE A 902 22.05 33.55 -23.20
CA ILE A 902 22.65 34.71 -23.85
C ILE A 902 23.06 34.38 -25.28
N TYR A 903 22.58 35.19 -26.21
CA TYR A 903 22.88 35.11 -27.64
C TYR A 903 23.65 36.34 -28.11
N ARG A 904 24.35 36.22 -29.24
CA ARG A 904 24.84 37.39 -29.98
C ARG A 904 23.77 37.88 -30.97
N GLU A 905 23.92 39.11 -31.49
CA GLU A 905 23.00 39.69 -32.48
C GLU A 905 22.85 38.87 -33.77
N ASP A 906 23.83 38.02 -34.08
CA ASP A 906 23.78 37.08 -35.20
C ASP A 906 23.04 35.76 -34.88
N GLY A 907 22.49 35.63 -33.67
CA GLY A 907 21.79 34.44 -33.18
C GLY A 907 22.70 33.34 -32.62
N SER A 908 24.02 33.55 -32.56
CA SER A 908 24.93 32.55 -31.97
C SER A 908 24.85 32.50 -30.45
N PHE A 909 24.81 31.30 -29.89
CA PHE A 909 24.77 31.07 -28.43
C PHE A 909 26.15 31.32 -27.80
N VAL A 910 26.18 32.04 -26.65
CA VAL A 910 27.43 32.48 -26.00
C VAL A 910 28.00 31.41 -25.05
N GLY A 911 27.15 30.56 -24.44
CA GLY A 911 27.54 29.35 -23.70
C GLY A 911 28.39 29.52 -22.43
N GLN A 912 28.89 30.72 -22.12
CA GLN A 912 29.77 30.97 -20.97
C GLN A 912 29.01 31.35 -19.70
N PHE A 913 27.85 31.98 -19.83
CA PHE A 913 27.01 32.45 -18.73
C PHE A 913 25.56 32.63 -19.22
N GLU A 914 24.62 32.66 -18.28
CA GLU A 914 23.17 32.77 -18.50
C GLU A 914 22.54 33.74 -17.50
N LEU A 915 21.27 34.11 -17.74
CA LEU A 915 20.51 34.88 -16.77
C LEU A 915 20.40 34.06 -15.47
N ALA A 916 20.79 34.65 -14.34
CA ALA A 916 20.68 33.95 -13.06
C ALA A 916 19.20 33.62 -12.79
N PRO A 917 18.88 32.42 -12.28
CA PRO A 917 17.51 32.00 -12.04
C PRO A 917 16.80 33.00 -11.14
N ILE A 918 15.63 33.49 -11.57
CA ILE A 918 14.81 34.43 -10.79
C ILE A 918 14.16 33.70 -9.59
N THR A 919 13.95 32.38 -9.72
CA THR A 919 13.21 31.58 -8.75
C THR A 919 14.13 31.02 -7.66
N ARG A 920 13.74 31.24 -6.39
CA ARG A 920 14.46 30.67 -5.24
C ARG A 920 14.30 29.15 -5.11
N HIS A 921 13.36 28.56 -5.86
CA HIS A 921 13.05 27.13 -5.83
C HIS A 921 13.79 26.31 -6.90
N GLY A 922 14.64 26.94 -7.72
CA GLY A 922 15.40 26.26 -8.78
C GLY A 922 14.54 25.77 -9.95
N ASP A 923 13.32 26.31 -10.07
CA ASP A 923 12.32 25.87 -11.03
C ASP A 923 12.65 26.36 -12.45
N ASP A 924 12.64 25.44 -13.40
CA ASP A 924 12.90 25.65 -14.83
C ASP A 924 11.64 25.91 -15.66
N GLY A 925 10.46 26.03 -15.04
CA GLY A 925 9.19 26.22 -15.74
C GLY A 925 8.71 25.01 -16.55
N GLU A 926 9.44 23.89 -16.54
CA GLU A 926 9.21 22.76 -17.45
C GLU A 926 9.24 21.40 -16.74
N PHE A 927 8.68 20.39 -17.41
CA PHE A 927 8.88 18.98 -17.06
C PHE A 927 9.61 18.29 -18.20
N GLU A 928 10.75 17.68 -17.91
CA GLU A 928 11.50 16.92 -18.90
C GLU A 928 10.72 15.68 -19.36
N GLY A 929 10.59 15.51 -20.68
CA GLY A 929 9.95 14.36 -21.32
C GLY A 929 10.73 13.05 -21.20
N HIS A 930 10.79 12.46 -20.00
CA HIS A 930 11.39 11.12 -19.83
C HIS A 930 10.39 10.00 -20.09
N SER A 931 10.74 9.13 -21.04
CA SER A 931 9.91 7.99 -21.48
C SER A 931 9.93 6.78 -20.53
N THR A 932 10.73 6.83 -19.46
CA THR A 932 10.94 5.72 -18.53
C THR A 932 10.37 6.06 -17.15
N SER A 933 9.51 5.20 -16.64
CA SER A 933 8.90 5.32 -15.31
C SER A 933 9.91 4.93 -14.23
N ASN A 934 10.62 5.90 -13.64
CA ASN A 934 11.48 5.78 -12.45
C ASN A 934 11.73 7.16 -11.84
N VAL A 935 12.30 7.20 -10.62
CA VAL A 935 12.85 8.42 -10.03
C VAL A 935 14.30 8.55 -10.46
N ALA A 936 14.67 9.71 -11.00
CA ALA A 936 16.02 10.09 -11.36
C ALA A 936 16.42 11.35 -10.59
N PHE A 937 17.69 11.72 -10.70
CA PHE A 937 18.27 12.88 -10.03
C PHE A 937 19.04 13.70 -11.05
N ASP A 938 18.81 15.01 -11.06
CA ASP A 938 19.54 15.96 -11.89
C ASP A 938 19.72 17.27 -11.12
N LYS A 939 20.42 18.23 -11.73
CA LYS A 939 20.60 19.57 -11.20
C LYS A 939 19.39 20.45 -11.56
N ASP A 940 18.86 21.15 -10.56
CA ASP A 940 17.92 22.24 -10.78
C ASP A 940 18.64 23.48 -11.37
N LEU A 941 17.89 24.54 -11.72
CA LEU A 941 18.50 25.77 -12.24
C LEU A 941 19.51 26.42 -11.28
N ASN A 942 19.44 26.06 -10.01
CA ASN A 942 20.28 26.59 -8.95
C ASN A 942 21.51 25.71 -8.65
N GLY A 943 21.66 24.55 -9.32
CA GLY A 943 22.76 23.60 -9.13
C GLY A 943 22.55 22.58 -8.02
N ASN A 944 21.37 22.54 -7.39
CA ASN A 944 21.02 21.58 -6.36
C ASN A 944 20.61 20.25 -6.98
N THR A 945 21.00 19.13 -6.37
CA THR A 945 20.55 17.80 -6.80
C THR A 945 19.09 17.60 -6.37
N VAL A 946 18.18 17.42 -7.34
CA VAL A 946 16.74 17.27 -7.11
C VAL A 946 16.21 15.98 -7.73
N ALA A 947 15.24 15.35 -7.07
CA ALA A 947 14.53 14.18 -7.58
C ALA A 947 13.47 14.57 -8.61
N TYR A 948 13.35 13.80 -9.69
CA TYR A 948 12.30 13.98 -10.70
C TYR A 948 11.93 12.64 -11.32
N GLY A 949 10.80 12.57 -12.01
CA GLY A 949 10.44 11.39 -12.78
C GLY A 949 8.95 11.14 -12.91
N VAL A 950 8.61 9.90 -13.26
CA VAL A 950 7.24 9.44 -13.48
C VAL A 950 6.95 8.20 -12.65
N VAL A 951 5.92 8.29 -11.80
CA VAL A 951 5.45 7.20 -10.94
C VAL A 951 3.97 6.90 -11.17
N LEU A 952 3.50 5.75 -10.69
CA LEU A 952 2.09 5.39 -10.74
C LEU A 952 1.44 5.52 -9.37
N GLY A 953 0.14 5.80 -9.35
CA GLY A 953 -0.68 5.54 -8.17
C GLY A 953 -0.56 4.09 -7.72
N THR A 954 -0.68 3.85 -6.42
CA THR A 954 -0.61 2.50 -5.85
C THR A 954 -1.65 1.55 -6.45
N LYS A 955 -2.82 2.06 -6.85
CA LYS A 955 -3.94 1.28 -7.38
C LYS A 955 -4.42 1.74 -8.75
N PRO A 956 -4.99 0.83 -9.57
CA PRO A 956 -5.72 1.21 -10.77
C PRO A 956 -7.06 1.87 -10.41
N ILE A 957 -7.52 2.80 -11.24
CA ILE A 957 -8.85 3.42 -11.09
C ILE A 957 -9.96 2.63 -11.80
N GLY A 958 -9.59 1.66 -12.63
CA GLY A 958 -10.55 0.79 -13.33
C GLY A 958 -10.01 0.26 -14.66
N PHE A 959 -10.84 -0.53 -15.34
CA PHE A 959 -10.56 -0.99 -16.70
C PHE A 959 -10.86 0.11 -17.73
N LEU A 960 -10.22 0.02 -18.90
CA LEU A 960 -10.55 0.83 -20.06
C LEU A 960 -12.05 0.71 -20.41
N PRO A 961 -12.83 1.80 -20.30
CA PRO A 961 -14.27 1.76 -20.59
C PRO A 961 -14.54 1.35 -22.04
N LYS A 962 -15.66 0.66 -22.26
CA LYS A 962 -16.02 0.15 -23.60
C LYS A 962 -16.22 1.25 -24.64
N THR A 963 -16.69 2.41 -24.22
CA THR A 963 -16.85 3.60 -25.08
C THR A 963 -15.55 4.07 -25.75
N TYR A 964 -14.39 3.76 -25.14
CA TYR A 964 -13.07 4.16 -25.62
C TYR A 964 -12.24 3.03 -26.24
N ARG A 965 -12.79 1.82 -26.37
CA ARG A 965 -12.15 0.70 -27.10
C ARG A 965 -12.45 0.87 -28.60
N ARG A 966 -11.74 1.76 -29.28
CA ARG A 966 -11.77 1.87 -30.76
C ARG A 966 -10.41 1.58 -31.35
#